data_AF-A0A387G4H8-F1
#
_entry.id   AF-A0A387G4H8-F1
#
_cell.length_a   1.000
_cell.length_b   1.000
_cell.length_c   1.000
_cell.angle_alpha   90.00
_cell.angle_beta   90.00
_cell.angle_gamma   90.00
#
_symmetry.space_group_name_H-M   'P 1'
#
loop_
_entity.id
_entity.type
_entity.pdbx_description
1 polymer ?
#
loop_
_entity_poly.entity_id
_entity_poly.type
_entity_poly.pdbx_seq_one_letter_code
_entity_poly.pdbx_strand_id
1 'polypeptide(L)'
;METAQLSYFILACQFKNHAEAAAHSRISASTISENIDALERELGMILFERGPHGHYPTEAARWLYQSVEPLLQVVEAAETIFQAEPRRPIKRLEINSPLQFMAGRLSRAASLASRAVREVSPNIIATTRFTLGRAPYVHALEWSTNEQSGNGTDEEVAQAVRIVLDYAQDNEEPDSVPLFRDEWISISGGGNRHADMTGSVSFAELRKTPLLLPPLGETQLRHARAYCAMHDLPEPVVIEEDVGTFARLSRELAPFHLLAPQSLVMASIGRLNLSHAKLPVELVSPVVARIPAGEPVALDYVRELQKALQLPSSVVQYEPRITMKQIRYFLAISERLSVTAAAKYLSVAQPALSNQLRKLEAITGSDLFVRHRTGLERNDSTDMLVALVGPAAKACDGIAASAAHYATTRRERLAIGVVPLIHHEGPLARALAGALDEWSTVHPTVKLKIMEGSTEVLRRWVDAGEIGFALVETQISRSWQVDLGIEDYFGVVSNPAKSILPPGEIRLRSVMKLPLALPGDASGLRQILDKAASEAGGHFAPQMEVNSLTALLALVKRMRIATILPQSAVRTFLEAGILQFNPISGPVVRSRLSILFSPERILTDVERALINALKRQLSAMGMGKEISSARPLYWPEQ
;
A
#
# COMPACT_ATOMS: atom_id res chain seq x y z
N MET A 1 -15.61 -21.06 1.55
CA MET A 1 -15.14 -20.63 0.22
C MET A 1 -15.36 -21.76 -0.77
N GLU A 2 -16.19 -21.52 -1.77
CA GLU A 2 -16.45 -22.47 -2.87
C GLU A 2 -15.72 -22.04 -4.16
N THR A 3 -15.38 -22.99 -5.04
CA THR A 3 -14.60 -22.72 -6.27
C THR A 3 -15.35 -21.81 -7.25
N ALA A 4 -16.68 -21.91 -7.34
CA ALA A 4 -17.51 -21.01 -8.16
C ALA A 4 -17.46 -19.56 -7.66
N GLN A 5 -17.57 -19.37 -6.34
CA GLN A 5 -17.50 -18.05 -5.70
C GLN A 5 -16.14 -17.40 -5.94
N LEU A 6 -15.06 -18.18 -5.83
CA LEU A 6 -13.70 -17.75 -6.14
C LEU A 6 -13.50 -17.37 -7.61
N SER A 7 -14.10 -18.13 -8.53
CA SER A 7 -14.08 -17.77 -9.96
C SER A 7 -14.79 -16.44 -10.22
N TYR A 8 -15.95 -16.21 -9.61
CA TYR A 8 -16.70 -14.95 -9.79
C TYR A 8 -15.94 -13.75 -9.24
N PHE A 9 -15.19 -13.96 -8.15
CA PHE A 9 -14.28 -12.95 -7.63
C PHE A 9 -13.17 -12.59 -8.63
N ILE A 10 -12.46 -13.56 -9.21
CA ILE A 10 -11.45 -13.33 -10.25
C ILE A 10 -12.05 -12.63 -11.48
N LEU A 11 -13.26 -13.02 -11.88
CA LEU A 11 -13.98 -12.38 -12.98
C LEU A 11 -14.30 -10.91 -12.64
N ALA A 12 -14.84 -10.65 -11.45
CA ALA A 12 -15.21 -9.30 -11.02
C ALA A 12 -13.99 -8.35 -10.93
N CYS A 13 -12.80 -8.86 -10.57
CA CYS A 13 -11.56 -8.07 -10.60
C CYS A 13 -11.19 -7.57 -12.01
N GLN A 14 -11.74 -8.16 -13.09
CA GLN A 14 -11.39 -7.82 -14.46
C GLN A 14 -12.30 -6.73 -15.08
N PHE A 15 -13.47 -6.46 -14.51
CA PHE A 15 -14.51 -5.58 -15.08
C PHE A 15 -14.84 -4.39 -14.18
N LYS A 16 -15.51 -3.35 -14.74
CA LYS A 16 -15.83 -2.12 -13.99
C LYS A 16 -17.00 -2.28 -13.03
N ASN A 17 -17.91 -3.20 -13.35
CA ASN A 17 -19.07 -3.49 -12.53
C ASN A 17 -19.53 -4.93 -12.82
N HIS A 18 -20.37 -5.45 -11.93
CA HIS A 18 -20.87 -6.81 -12.05
C HIS A 18 -21.74 -7.02 -13.30
N ALA A 19 -22.35 -5.96 -13.86
CA ALA A 19 -23.12 -6.05 -15.09
C ALA A 19 -22.24 -6.28 -16.33
N GLU A 20 -21.08 -5.62 -16.40
CA GLU A 20 -20.09 -5.82 -17.46
C GLU A 20 -19.41 -7.21 -17.33
N ALA A 21 -19.15 -7.66 -16.11
CA ALA A 21 -18.67 -9.02 -15.85
C ALA A 21 -19.71 -10.08 -16.26
N ALA A 22 -20.99 -9.82 -15.98
CA ALA A 22 -22.10 -10.67 -16.40
C ALA A 22 -22.23 -10.70 -17.92
N ALA A 23 -22.02 -9.59 -18.63
CA ALA A 23 -22.09 -9.57 -20.10
C ALA A 23 -21.02 -10.44 -20.79
N HIS A 24 -19.90 -10.70 -20.11
CA HIS A 24 -18.80 -11.53 -20.60
C HIS A 24 -18.80 -12.95 -20.02
N SER A 25 -19.86 -13.32 -19.29
CA SER A 25 -20.04 -14.67 -18.74
C SER A 25 -21.48 -15.13 -18.94
N ARG A 26 -21.75 -16.41 -18.66
CA ARG A 26 -23.13 -16.94 -18.72
C ARG A 26 -23.90 -16.73 -17.40
N ILE A 27 -23.50 -15.75 -16.60
CA ILE A 27 -23.91 -15.58 -15.19
C ILE A 27 -24.55 -14.20 -15.04
N SER A 28 -25.61 -14.12 -14.22
CA SER A 28 -26.29 -12.84 -13.97
C SER A 28 -25.47 -11.92 -13.05
N ALA A 29 -25.65 -10.61 -13.21
CA ALA A 29 -24.97 -9.61 -12.38
C ALA A 29 -25.34 -9.74 -10.89
N SER A 30 -26.59 -10.11 -10.57
CA SER A 30 -27.02 -10.34 -9.20
C SER A 30 -26.33 -11.56 -8.58
N THR A 31 -26.16 -12.65 -9.34
CA THR A 31 -25.43 -13.84 -8.89
C THR A 31 -23.97 -13.51 -8.55
N ILE A 32 -23.30 -12.71 -9.39
CA ILE A 32 -21.92 -12.27 -9.12
C ILE A 32 -21.87 -11.43 -7.84
N SER A 33 -22.78 -10.45 -7.70
CA SER A 33 -22.85 -9.60 -6.50
C SER A 33 -23.09 -10.40 -5.23
N GLU A 34 -24.09 -11.29 -5.22
CA GLU A 34 -24.45 -12.10 -4.05
C GLU A 34 -23.29 -13.01 -3.59
N ASN A 35 -22.53 -13.57 -4.53
CA ASN A 35 -21.38 -14.40 -4.22
C ASN A 35 -20.21 -13.59 -3.66
N ILE A 36 -19.98 -12.39 -4.16
CA ILE A 36 -18.98 -11.47 -3.63
C ILE A 36 -19.37 -11.02 -2.23
N ASP A 37 -20.62 -10.61 -2.01
CA ASP A 37 -21.13 -10.23 -0.69
C ASP A 37 -21.06 -11.39 0.33
N ALA A 38 -21.27 -12.63 -0.13
CA ALA A 38 -21.05 -13.81 0.69
C ALA A 38 -19.56 -14.03 1.01
N LEU A 39 -18.66 -13.75 0.06
CA LEU A 39 -17.22 -13.94 0.22
C LEU A 39 -16.64 -12.89 1.19
N GLU A 40 -17.08 -11.64 1.06
CA GLU A 40 -16.74 -10.56 1.97
C GLU A 40 -17.17 -10.86 3.40
N ARG A 41 -18.39 -11.39 3.58
CA ARG A 41 -18.88 -11.81 4.90
C ARG A 41 -18.10 -12.99 5.48
N GLU A 42 -17.77 -13.99 4.66
CA GLU A 42 -17.00 -15.15 5.10
C GLU A 42 -15.58 -14.75 5.54
N LEU A 43 -14.94 -13.85 4.79
CA LEU A 43 -13.59 -13.39 5.06
C LEU A 43 -13.52 -12.25 6.09
N GLY A 44 -14.63 -11.56 6.36
CA GLY A 44 -14.67 -10.38 7.21
C GLY A 44 -13.94 -9.17 6.60
N MET A 45 -13.83 -9.11 5.27
CA MET A 45 -13.08 -8.09 4.54
C MET A 45 -13.94 -7.46 3.44
N ILE A 46 -13.73 -6.17 3.18
CA ILE A 46 -14.30 -5.49 2.01
C ILE A 46 -13.32 -5.71 0.85
N LEU A 47 -13.79 -6.38 -0.20
CA LEU A 47 -13.02 -6.71 -1.40
C LEU A 47 -13.21 -5.66 -2.50
N PHE A 48 -14.37 -5.00 -2.56
CA PHE A 48 -14.63 -3.96 -3.55
C PHE A 48 -15.16 -2.66 -2.94
N GLU A 49 -14.64 -1.53 -3.41
CA GLU A 49 -15.15 -0.19 -3.09
C GLU A 49 -15.89 0.42 -4.29
N ARG A 50 -16.95 1.19 -4.02
CA ARG A 50 -17.70 1.90 -5.06
C ARG A 50 -17.10 3.29 -5.29
N GLY A 51 -16.92 3.66 -6.54
CA GLY A 51 -16.55 5.03 -6.92
C GLY A 51 -17.23 5.50 -8.21
N PRO A 52 -16.92 6.72 -8.68
CA PRO A 52 -17.64 7.39 -9.76
C PRO A 52 -17.57 6.70 -11.13
N HIS A 53 -16.65 5.74 -11.33
CA HIS A 53 -16.52 4.98 -12.59
C HIS A 53 -16.65 3.45 -12.42
N GLY A 54 -17.19 2.97 -11.30
CA GLY A 54 -17.44 1.54 -11.07
C GLY A 54 -16.99 1.05 -9.69
N HIS A 55 -16.80 -0.27 -9.60
CA HIS A 55 -16.25 -0.94 -8.42
C HIS A 55 -14.73 -1.12 -8.59
N TYR A 56 -13.98 -0.97 -7.50
CA TYR A 56 -12.52 -1.05 -7.48
C TYR A 56 -12.05 -2.13 -6.50
N PRO A 57 -11.13 -3.02 -6.90
CA PRO A 57 -10.55 -3.99 -5.98
C PRO A 57 -9.76 -3.27 -4.89
N THR A 58 -10.08 -3.56 -3.63
CA THR A 58 -9.32 -3.11 -2.47
C THR A 58 -7.97 -3.84 -2.40
N GLU A 59 -7.11 -3.41 -1.48
CA GLU A 59 -5.87 -4.13 -1.15
C GLU A 59 -6.14 -5.58 -0.72
N ALA A 60 -7.23 -5.80 0.03
CA ALA A 60 -7.68 -7.14 0.43
C ALA A 60 -8.06 -8.00 -0.78
N ALA A 61 -8.69 -7.41 -1.80
CA ALA A 61 -8.97 -8.13 -3.04
C ALA A 61 -7.69 -8.45 -3.82
N ARG A 62 -6.68 -7.58 -3.87
CA ARG A 62 -5.42 -7.91 -4.56
C ARG A 62 -4.70 -9.07 -3.89
N TRP A 63 -4.63 -9.04 -2.56
CA TRP A 63 -4.10 -10.15 -1.77
C TRP A 63 -4.86 -11.46 -2.04
N LEU A 64 -6.19 -11.41 -2.02
CA LEU A 64 -7.02 -12.58 -2.27
C LEU A 64 -6.84 -13.10 -3.70
N TYR A 65 -6.76 -12.22 -4.70
CA TYR A 65 -6.56 -12.56 -6.10
C TYR A 65 -5.31 -13.42 -6.30
N GLN A 66 -4.18 -13.00 -5.72
CA GLN A 66 -2.90 -13.73 -5.80
C GLN A 66 -2.93 -15.09 -5.10
N SER A 67 -3.81 -15.25 -4.11
CA SER A 67 -3.98 -16.51 -3.39
C SER A 67 -4.95 -17.45 -4.10
N VAL A 68 -5.95 -16.90 -4.80
CA VAL A 68 -7.08 -17.64 -5.39
C VAL A 68 -6.79 -18.10 -6.82
N GLU A 69 -6.14 -17.29 -7.65
CA GLU A 69 -5.91 -17.65 -9.06
C GLU A 69 -5.10 -18.97 -9.19
N PRO A 70 -3.99 -19.18 -8.47
CA PRO A 70 -3.29 -20.47 -8.48
C PRO A 70 -4.15 -21.66 -8.05
N LEU A 71 -5.06 -21.46 -7.09
CA LEU A 71 -5.98 -22.51 -6.64
C LEU A 71 -6.92 -22.95 -7.76
N LEU A 72 -7.53 -21.99 -8.45
CA LEU A 72 -8.43 -22.29 -9.56
C LEU A 72 -7.72 -22.96 -10.73
N GLN A 73 -6.47 -22.59 -11.00
CA GLN A 73 -5.64 -23.26 -12.00
C GLN A 73 -5.35 -24.72 -11.64
N VAL A 74 -5.08 -25.02 -10.38
CA VAL A 74 -4.87 -26.40 -9.89
C VAL A 74 -6.16 -27.22 -10.01
N VAL A 75 -7.30 -26.64 -9.66
CA VAL A 75 -8.61 -27.32 -9.79
C VAL A 75 -8.92 -27.63 -11.25
N GLU A 76 -8.70 -26.68 -12.16
CA GLU A 76 -8.88 -26.86 -13.61
C GLU A 76 -7.87 -27.88 -14.19
N ALA A 77 -6.64 -27.90 -13.67
CA ALA A 77 -5.64 -28.90 -14.03
C ALA A 77 -6.07 -30.32 -13.65
N ALA A 78 -6.72 -30.48 -12.49
CA ALA A 78 -7.22 -31.79 -12.05
C ALA A 78 -8.25 -32.37 -13.02
N GLU A 79 -9.07 -31.52 -13.61
CA GLU A 79 -10.07 -31.96 -14.60
C GLU A 79 -9.41 -32.44 -15.89
N THR A 80 -8.41 -31.70 -16.37
CA THR A 80 -7.73 -31.98 -17.65
C THR A 80 -6.76 -33.15 -17.57
N ILE A 81 -5.96 -33.25 -16.49
CA ILE A 81 -5.00 -34.34 -16.28
C ILE A 81 -5.71 -35.70 -16.25
N PHE A 82 -6.83 -35.77 -15.56
CA PHE A 82 -7.53 -37.05 -15.36
C PHE A 82 -8.27 -37.55 -16.59
N GLN A 83 -8.64 -36.64 -17.49
CA GLN A 83 -9.25 -36.94 -18.79
C GLN A 83 -8.23 -37.29 -19.89
N ALA A 84 -6.94 -37.04 -19.67
CA ALA A 84 -5.90 -37.32 -20.64
C ALA A 84 -5.45 -38.79 -20.62
N GLU A 85 -5.38 -39.42 -21.80
CA GLU A 85 -4.82 -40.77 -21.99
C GLU A 85 -3.65 -40.74 -22.99
N PRO A 86 -2.49 -41.36 -22.69
CA PRO A 86 -2.14 -42.04 -21.44
C PRO A 86 -1.79 -41.04 -20.33
N ARG A 87 -2.03 -41.45 -19.08
CA ARG A 87 -1.67 -40.67 -17.89
C ARG A 87 -0.16 -40.62 -17.72
N ARG A 88 0.39 -39.41 -17.60
CA ARG A 88 1.81 -39.15 -17.40
C ARG A 88 2.05 -38.54 -16.02
N PRO A 89 3.22 -38.76 -15.41
CA PRO A 89 3.56 -38.12 -14.14
C PRO A 89 3.48 -36.60 -14.25
N ILE A 90 2.97 -35.97 -13.18
CA ILE A 90 2.79 -34.53 -13.10
C ILE A 90 4.17 -33.85 -13.11
N LYS A 91 4.40 -32.96 -14.06
CA LYS A 91 5.55 -32.06 -14.09
C LYS A 91 5.13 -30.68 -13.62
N ARG A 92 5.91 -30.09 -12.71
CA ARG A 92 5.65 -28.77 -12.13
C ARG A 92 6.54 -27.71 -12.77
N LEU A 93 5.93 -26.61 -13.16
CA LEU A 93 6.60 -25.43 -13.67
C LEU A 93 6.30 -24.27 -12.73
N GLU A 94 7.34 -23.72 -12.11
CA GLU A 94 7.26 -22.57 -11.21
C GLU A 94 7.67 -21.31 -11.97
N ILE A 95 6.73 -20.39 -12.15
CA ILE A 95 7.00 -19.11 -12.83
C ILE A 95 7.09 -18.04 -11.76
N ASN A 96 8.29 -17.55 -11.49
CA ASN A 96 8.52 -16.51 -10.51
C ASN A 96 8.77 -15.18 -11.21
N SER A 97 8.12 -14.12 -10.75
CA SER A 97 8.38 -12.78 -11.24
C SER A 97 8.50 -11.79 -10.07
N PRO A 98 9.62 -11.06 -9.94
CA PRO A 98 9.72 -9.93 -9.02
C PRO A 98 8.98 -8.68 -9.54
N LEU A 99 8.37 -8.75 -10.73
CA LEU A 99 7.67 -7.64 -11.38
C LEU A 99 6.27 -7.45 -10.75
N GLN A 100 6.26 -6.89 -9.54
CA GLN A 100 5.10 -6.77 -8.64
C GLN A 100 3.86 -6.12 -9.29
N PHE A 101 4.10 -5.24 -10.26
CA PHE A 101 3.09 -4.32 -10.79
C PHE A 101 2.47 -4.77 -12.12
N MET A 102 2.88 -5.93 -12.64
CA MET A 102 2.40 -6.48 -13.91
C MET A 102 1.14 -7.36 -13.78
N ALA A 103 0.45 -7.31 -12.64
CA ALA A 103 -0.72 -8.13 -12.29
C ALA A 103 -1.91 -8.03 -13.28
N GLY A 104 -1.84 -7.16 -14.29
CA GLY A 104 -2.75 -7.10 -15.42
C GLY A 104 -2.32 -8.02 -16.58
N ARG A 105 -1.71 -7.43 -17.61
CA ARG A 105 -1.45 -8.11 -18.90
C ARG A 105 -0.57 -9.34 -18.77
N LEU A 106 0.49 -9.30 -17.95
CA LEU A 106 1.38 -10.46 -17.78
C LEU A 106 0.76 -11.56 -16.94
N SER A 107 0.06 -11.23 -15.84
CA SER A 107 -0.67 -12.25 -15.05
C SER A 107 -1.68 -12.99 -15.92
N ARG A 108 -2.46 -12.24 -16.71
CA ARG A 108 -3.40 -12.83 -17.67
C ARG A 108 -2.70 -13.66 -18.74
N ALA A 109 -1.62 -13.14 -19.33
CA ALA A 109 -0.85 -13.87 -20.33
C ALA A 109 -0.23 -15.15 -19.75
N ALA A 110 0.25 -15.12 -18.51
CA ALA A 110 0.77 -16.28 -17.79
C ALA A 110 -0.34 -17.30 -17.52
N SER A 111 -1.54 -16.87 -17.12
CA SER A 111 -2.70 -17.74 -16.95
C SER A 111 -3.15 -18.39 -18.27
N LEU A 112 -3.14 -17.63 -19.37
CA LEU A 112 -3.44 -18.15 -20.71
C LEU A 112 -2.37 -19.11 -21.21
N ALA A 113 -1.09 -18.79 -21.02
CA ALA A 113 0.03 -19.68 -21.36
C ALA A 113 -0.04 -20.98 -20.55
N SER A 114 -0.37 -20.89 -19.26
CA SER A 114 -0.56 -22.05 -18.39
C SER A 114 -1.67 -22.98 -18.91
N ARG A 115 -2.75 -22.41 -19.47
CA ARG A 115 -3.83 -23.19 -20.11
C ARG A 115 -3.40 -23.79 -21.44
N ALA A 116 -2.80 -22.99 -22.32
CA ALA A 116 -2.36 -23.44 -23.64
C ALA A 116 -1.32 -24.58 -23.55
N VAL A 117 -0.36 -24.48 -22.63
CA VAL A 117 0.59 -25.57 -22.36
C VAL A 117 -0.13 -26.82 -21.85
N ARG A 118 -1.16 -26.67 -21.01
CA ARG A 118 -1.96 -27.79 -20.52
C ARG A 118 -2.74 -28.50 -21.62
N GLU A 119 -3.25 -27.77 -22.61
CA GLU A 119 -3.97 -28.37 -23.75
C GLU A 119 -3.06 -29.30 -24.56
N VAL A 120 -1.78 -28.91 -24.71
CA VAL A 120 -0.78 -29.71 -25.43
C VAL A 120 -0.19 -30.81 -24.54
N SER A 121 0.04 -30.52 -23.27
CA SER A 121 0.66 -31.41 -22.29
C SER A 121 -0.10 -31.36 -20.97
N PRO A 122 -1.17 -32.17 -20.83
CA PRO A 122 -2.07 -32.13 -19.69
C PRO A 122 -1.36 -32.34 -18.35
N ASN A 123 -0.30 -33.15 -18.32
CA ASN A 123 0.48 -33.45 -17.12
C ASN A 123 1.36 -32.30 -16.61
N ILE A 124 1.33 -31.12 -17.24
CA ILE A 124 2.13 -29.96 -16.83
C ILE A 124 1.27 -29.00 -16.01
N ILE A 125 1.80 -28.59 -14.87
CA ILE A 125 1.16 -27.60 -14.00
C ILE A 125 2.09 -26.41 -13.86
N ALA A 126 1.75 -25.36 -14.60
CA ALA A 126 2.35 -24.05 -14.47
C ALA A 126 1.68 -23.30 -13.32
N THR A 127 2.49 -22.84 -12.37
CA THR A 127 2.05 -22.03 -11.23
C THR A 127 2.83 -20.73 -11.24
N THR A 128 2.13 -19.60 -11.37
CA THR A 128 2.78 -18.28 -11.44
C THR A 128 2.75 -17.58 -10.10
N ARG A 129 3.88 -17.00 -9.70
CA ARG A 129 4.09 -16.22 -8.49
C ARG A 129 4.63 -14.84 -8.84
N PHE A 130 3.93 -13.82 -8.35
CA PHE A 130 4.37 -12.43 -8.40
C PHE A 130 4.74 -11.99 -6.99
N THR A 131 6.01 -11.63 -6.78
CA THR A 131 6.54 -11.32 -5.45
C THR A 131 6.16 -9.89 -5.05
N LEU A 132 5.50 -9.67 -3.91
CA LEU A 132 5.17 -8.32 -3.39
C LEU A 132 6.25 -7.85 -2.41
N GLY A 133 6.74 -6.61 -2.56
CA GLY A 133 7.88 -6.05 -1.82
C GLY A 133 7.61 -5.63 -0.38
N ARG A 134 6.45 -5.99 0.19
CA ARG A 134 6.10 -5.73 1.58
C ARG A 134 5.60 -7.04 2.22
N ALA A 135 6.22 -7.50 3.30
CA ALA A 135 5.66 -8.59 4.12
C ALA A 135 4.51 -8.03 4.99
N PRO A 136 3.41 -8.79 5.24
CA PRO A 136 3.41 -10.22 5.51
C PRO A 136 2.43 -10.99 4.59
N TYR A 137 2.69 -11.01 3.28
CA TYR A 137 1.89 -11.82 2.37
C TYR A 137 2.41 -13.26 2.37
N VAL A 138 1.86 -14.10 3.24
CA VAL A 138 2.05 -15.55 3.13
C VAL A 138 1.26 -16.03 1.91
N HIS A 139 1.95 -16.58 0.91
CA HIS A 139 1.27 -17.22 -0.21
C HIS A 139 0.63 -18.51 0.26
N ALA A 140 -0.67 -18.68 -0.03
CA ALA A 140 -1.44 -19.82 0.44
C ALA A 140 -0.86 -21.18 -0.01
N LEU A 141 -0.20 -21.24 -1.18
CA LEU A 141 0.45 -22.43 -1.74
C LEU A 141 1.96 -22.50 -1.46
N GLU A 142 2.42 -22.07 -0.28
CA GLU A 142 3.77 -22.43 0.16
C GLU A 142 3.87 -23.96 0.27
N TRP A 143 4.44 -24.59 -0.76
CA TRP A 143 4.96 -25.93 -0.64
C TRP A 143 6.13 -25.87 0.33
N SER A 144 5.88 -26.16 1.60
CA SER A 144 6.91 -26.23 2.63
C SER A 144 8.04 -27.12 2.14
N THR A 145 9.18 -26.53 1.80
CA THR A 145 10.46 -27.26 1.77
C THR A 145 10.96 -27.56 3.19
N ASN A 146 10.25 -27.09 4.23
CA ASN A 146 10.57 -27.30 5.63
C ASN A 146 9.34 -27.76 6.42
N GLU A 147 8.95 -29.02 6.27
CA GLU A 147 8.39 -29.80 7.39
C GLU A 147 9.04 -31.17 7.37
N GLN A 148 10.15 -31.31 8.11
CA GLN A 148 10.61 -32.60 8.57
C GLN A 148 9.50 -33.22 9.42
N SER A 149 8.79 -34.21 8.88
CA SER A 149 8.30 -35.40 9.61
C SER A 149 7.50 -36.33 8.69
N GLY A 150 8.07 -37.50 8.38
CA GLY A 150 7.28 -38.73 8.23
C GLY A 150 7.29 -39.42 6.87
N ASN A 151 8.34 -40.20 6.59
CA ASN A 151 8.35 -41.45 5.82
C ASN A 151 7.47 -41.53 4.55
N GLY A 152 7.73 -40.68 3.57
CA GLY A 152 7.46 -40.95 2.16
C GLY A 152 8.78 -40.73 1.41
N THR A 153 9.18 -41.69 0.58
CA THR A 153 10.46 -41.70 -0.14
C THR A 153 10.77 -40.36 -0.83
N ASP A 154 11.83 -39.70 -0.36
CA ASP A 154 12.36 -38.39 -0.81
C ASP A 154 12.84 -38.35 -2.29
N GLU A 155 12.57 -39.37 -3.10
CA GLU A 155 13.02 -39.48 -4.50
C GLU A 155 11.98 -39.09 -5.57
N GLU A 156 10.70 -38.85 -5.22
CA GLU A 156 9.63 -38.57 -6.21
C GLU A 156 9.11 -37.12 -6.22
N VAL A 157 9.67 -36.22 -5.40
CA VAL A 157 9.41 -34.78 -5.52
C VAL A 157 10.21 -34.24 -6.72
N ALA A 158 9.68 -34.45 -7.93
CA ALA A 158 10.26 -33.98 -9.18
C ALA A 158 10.72 -32.52 -9.05
N GLN A 159 12.00 -32.26 -9.33
CA GLN A 159 12.60 -30.93 -9.43
C GLN A 159 11.66 -30.03 -10.26
N ALA A 160 11.01 -29.07 -9.60
CA ALA A 160 10.16 -28.12 -10.31
C ALA A 160 11.04 -27.30 -11.25
N VAL A 161 10.65 -27.24 -12.52
CA VAL A 161 11.34 -26.42 -13.51
C VAL A 161 11.01 -24.97 -13.20
N ARG A 162 12.02 -24.12 -12.97
CA ARG A 162 11.83 -22.72 -12.56
C ARG A 162 12.05 -21.78 -13.73
N ILE A 163 11.04 -20.98 -14.06
CA ILE A 163 11.12 -19.86 -14.99
C ILE A 163 11.14 -18.57 -14.18
N VAL A 164 12.09 -17.67 -14.44
CA VAL A 164 12.11 -16.33 -13.84
C VAL A 164 11.78 -15.28 -14.89
N LEU A 165 10.73 -14.50 -14.69
CA LEU A 165 10.35 -13.39 -15.56
C LEU A 165 10.82 -12.07 -14.93
N ASP A 166 11.82 -11.43 -15.53
CA ASP A 166 12.43 -10.21 -14.99
C ASP A 166 12.87 -9.27 -16.12
N TYR A 167 13.22 -8.03 -15.78
CA TYR A 167 13.86 -7.13 -16.72
C TYR A 167 15.26 -7.62 -17.09
N ALA A 168 15.65 -7.40 -18.34
CA ALA A 168 17.01 -7.65 -18.81
C ALA A 168 18.01 -6.81 -18.01
N GLN A 169 19.15 -7.42 -17.66
CA GLN A 169 20.26 -6.75 -16.98
C GLN A 169 21.32 -6.34 -18.02
N ASP A 170 22.10 -5.29 -17.73
CA ASP A 170 23.06 -4.71 -18.68
C ASP A 170 24.16 -5.71 -19.12
N ASN A 171 24.42 -6.76 -18.34
CA ASN A 171 25.27 -7.90 -18.71
C ASN A 171 24.37 -9.11 -19.01
N GLU A 172 23.97 -9.29 -20.27
CA GLU A 172 23.07 -10.38 -20.68
C GLU A 172 23.65 -11.76 -20.34
N GLU A 173 22.84 -12.59 -19.67
CA GLU A 173 23.11 -14.02 -19.49
C GLU A 173 22.75 -14.79 -20.78
N PRO A 174 23.56 -15.77 -21.21
CA PRO A 174 23.37 -16.51 -22.46
C PRO A 174 22.08 -17.35 -22.53
N ASP A 175 21.40 -17.59 -21.41
CA ASP A 175 20.21 -18.45 -21.30
C ASP A 175 18.88 -17.67 -21.15
N SER A 176 18.86 -16.38 -21.51
CA SER A 176 17.66 -15.54 -21.42
C SER A 176 16.88 -15.48 -22.75
N VAL A 177 15.55 -15.65 -22.66
CA VAL A 177 14.64 -15.58 -23.81
C VAL A 177 13.85 -14.26 -23.76
N PRO A 178 13.91 -13.40 -24.80
CA PRO A 178 13.19 -12.13 -24.80
C PRO A 178 11.67 -12.35 -24.87
N LEU A 179 10.89 -11.71 -24.00
CA LEU A 179 9.42 -11.80 -24.01
C LEU A 179 8.80 -10.65 -24.78
N PHE A 180 9.03 -9.43 -24.32
CA PHE A 180 8.53 -8.22 -24.94
C PHE A 180 9.35 -7.00 -24.48
N ARG A 181 9.16 -5.89 -25.18
CA ARG A 181 9.77 -4.59 -24.88
C ARG A 181 8.76 -3.76 -24.10
N ASP A 182 9.07 -3.47 -22.85
CA ASP A 182 8.20 -2.66 -21.99
C ASP A 182 8.50 -1.17 -22.21
N GLU A 183 7.68 -0.53 -23.03
CA GLU A 183 7.78 0.91 -23.30
C GLU A 183 7.49 1.69 -22.02
N TRP A 184 8.29 2.70 -21.71
CA TRP A 184 7.99 3.63 -20.62
C TRP A 184 6.99 4.68 -21.08
N ILE A 185 6.03 4.95 -20.21
CA ILE A 185 5.01 5.98 -20.40
C ILE A 185 5.05 6.98 -19.25
N SER A 186 4.53 8.16 -19.52
CA SER A 186 4.27 9.17 -18.50
C SER A 186 2.81 9.13 -18.11
N ILE A 187 2.53 9.07 -16.82
CA ILE A 187 1.18 9.12 -16.25
C ILE A 187 1.02 10.45 -15.53
N SER A 188 -0.06 11.18 -15.83
CA SER A 188 -0.34 12.49 -15.24
C SER A 188 -1.76 12.59 -14.69
N GLY A 189 -1.93 13.30 -13.58
CA GLY A 189 -3.22 13.67 -13.00
C GLY A 189 -3.64 15.10 -13.37
N GLY A 190 -4.93 15.29 -13.72
CA GLY A 190 -5.58 16.61 -13.69
C GLY A 190 -5.53 17.50 -14.94
N GLY A 191 -5.16 17.00 -16.11
CA GLY A 191 -5.15 17.77 -17.37
C GLY A 191 -6.47 17.76 -18.15
N ASN A 192 -6.77 18.87 -18.86
CA ASN A 192 -7.98 19.12 -19.64
C ASN A 192 -8.41 17.93 -20.54
N ARG A 193 -9.72 17.64 -20.57
CA ARG A 193 -10.38 16.44 -21.16
C ARG A 193 -10.28 16.26 -22.69
N HIS A 194 -9.30 16.85 -23.38
CA HIS A 194 -9.27 16.90 -24.84
C HIS A 194 -7.90 16.72 -25.51
N ALA A 195 -6.88 16.21 -24.81
CA ALA A 195 -5.68 15.73 -25.51
C ALA A 195 -5.90 14.28 -25.97
N ASP A 196 -5.85 14.07 -27.28
CA ASP A 196 -5.91 12.76 -27.92
C ASP A 196 -5.15 11.66 -27.15
N MET A 197 -5.78 10.49 -27.02
CA MET A 197 -5.25 9.30 -26.33
C MET A 197 -4.03 8.64 -27.01
N THR A 198 -3.25 9.41 -27.79
CA THR A 198 -2.16 8.93 -28.64
C THR A 198 -0.96 9.88 -28.69
N GLY A 199 -1.01 11.01 -27.98
CA GLY A 199 0.06 12.01 -27.97
C GLY A 199 1.30 11.62 -27.16
N SER A 200 2.45 12.12 -27.58
CA SER A 200 3.67 12.13 -26.76
C SER A 200 3.66 13.35 -25.83
N VAL A 201 4.04 13.17 -24.56
CA VAL A 201 4.30 14.30 -23.65
C VAL A 201 5.54 15.07 -24.13
N SER A 202 5.57 16.38 -23.93
CA SER A 202 6.72 17.20 -24.33
C SER A 202 7.78 17.28 -23.22
N PHE A 203 9.07 17.43 -23.58
CA PHE A 203 10.11 17.68 -22.57
C PHE A 203 9.85 18.97 -21.77
N ALA A 204 9.19 19.97 -22.35
CA ALA A 204 8.86 21.21 -21.66
C ALA A 204 7.84 21.01 -20.53
N GLU A 205 6.92 20.06 -20.65
CA GLU A 205 5.96 19.70 -19.60
C GLU A 205 6.63 18.89 -18.48
N LEU A 206 7.43 17.89 -18.86
CA LEU A 206 8.19 17.07 -17.91
C LEU A 206 9.16 17.90 -17.04
N ARG A 207 9.73 18.99 -17.57
CA ARG A 207 10.60 19.89 -16.79
C ARG A 207 9.89 20.72 -15.73
N LYS A 208 8.59 21.00 -15.91
CA LYS A 208 7.84 21.95 -15.07
C LYS A 208 7.15 21.29 -13.88
N THR A 209 7.25 19.97 -13.77
CA THR A 209 6.47 19.17 -12.81
C THR A 209 7.36 18.15 -12.11
N PRO A 210 7.00 17.73 -10.88
CA PRO A 210 7.73 16.67 -10.21
C PRO A 210 7.67 15.37 -11.01
N LEU A 211 8.84 14.73 -11.19
CA LEU A 211 8.95 13.41 -11.79
C LEU A 211 9.00 12.35 -10.70
N LEU A 212 8.15 11.34 -10.81
CA LEU A 212 8.03 10.24 -9.85
C LEU A 212 8.39 8.92 -10.53
N LEU A 213 8.98 7.99 -9.77
CA LEU A 213 9.25 6.61 -10.18
C LEU A 213 8.63 5.62 -9.20
N PRO A 214 8.00 4.52 -9.68
CA PRO A 214 7.60 3.43 -8.81
C PRO A 214 8.82 2.73 -8.19
N PRO A 215 8.65 1.92 -7.13
CA PRO A 215 9.74 1.21 -6.48
C PRO A 215 10.19 0.04 -7.37
N LEU A 216 11.05 0.34 -8.34
CA LEU A 216 11.62 -0.61 -9.30
C LEU A 216 12.98 -1.14 -8.85
N GLY A 217 13.46 -2.18 -9.54
CA GLY A 217 14.82 -2.68 -9.39
C GLY A 217 15.88 -1.61 -9.70
N GLU A 218 17.06 -1.76 -9.12
CA GLU A 218 18.15 -0.78 -9.19
C GLU A 218 18.57 -0.46 -10.64
N THR A 219 18.58 -1.45 -11.53
CA THR A 219 18.88 -1.28 -12.96
C THR A 219 17.86 -0.38 -13.66
N GLN A 220 16.56 -0.58 -13.41
CA GLN A 220 15.50 0.24 -14.01
C GLN A 220 15.51 1.66 -13.46
N LEU A 221 15.74 1.82 -12.15
CA LEU A 221 15.91 3.14 -11.53
C LEU A 221 17.10 3.89 -12.10
N ARG A 222 18.23 3.19 -12.34
CA ARG A 222 19.41 3.74 -12.99
C ARG A 222 19.11 4.18 -14.43
N HIS A 223 18.44 3.34 -15.23
CA HIS A 223 18.04 3.68 -16.60
C HIS A 223 17.12 4.90 -16.65
N ALA A 224 16.13 4.97 -15.76
CA ALA A 224 15.21 6.11 -15.68
C ALA A 224 15.90 7.41 -15.26
N ARG A 225 16.80 7.36 -14.26
CA ARG A 225 17.61 8.52 -13.86
C ARG A 225 18.55 8.98 -14.98
N ALA A 226 19.17 8.05 -15.69
CA ALA A 226 20.02 8.36 -16.85
C ALA A 226 19.22 9.02 -17.98
N TYR A 227 17.99 8.54 -18.25
CA TYR A 227 17.07 9.18 -19.18
C TYR A 227 16.75 10.62 -18.77
N CYS A 228 16.42 10.85 -17.49
CA CYS A 228 16.17 12.20 -16.99
C CYS A 228 17.39 13.12 -17.15
N ALA A 229 18.58 12.65 -16.78
CA ALA A 229 19.82 13.42 -16.87
C ALA A 229 20.20 13.76 -18.33
N MET A 230 20.08 12.79 -19.25
CA MET A 230 20.41 12.97 -20.67
C MET A 230 19.52 14.01 -21.35
N HIS A 231 18.29 14.16 -20.89
CA HIS A 231 17.29 15.06 -21.47
C HIS A 231 17.05 16.32 -20.65
N ASP A 232 17.91 16.65 -19.68
CA ASP A 232 17.80 17.85 -18.83
C ASP A 232 16.43 17.92 -18.11
N LEU A 233 16.03 16.81 -17.50
CA LEU A 233 14.81 16.68 -16.71
C LEU A 233 15.13 16.70 -15.20
N PRO A 234 14.17 17.11 -14.34
CA PRO A 234 14.32 17.05 -12.89
C PRO A 234 14.71 15.65 -12.41
N GLU A 235 15.49 15.58 -11.33
CA GLU A 235 15.83 14.30 -10.73
C GLU A 235 14.56 13.61 -10.22
N PRO A 236 14.26 12.38 -10.68
CA PRO A 236 13.02 11.73 -10.32
C PRO A 236 13.06 11.17 -8.90
N VAL A 237 11.95 11.34 -8.17
CA VAL A 237 11.79 10.84 -6.80
C VAL A 237 11.17 9.45 -6.83
N VAL A 238 11.80 8.48 -6.17
CA VAL A 238 11.25 7.14 -6.02
C VAL A 238 10.21 7.16 -4.90
N ILE A 239 9.00 6.72 -5.21
CA ILE A 239 7.91 6.60 -4.24
C ILE A 239 7.79 5.15 -3.76
N GLU A 240 7.31 4.96 -2.53
CA GLU A 240 7.08 3.62 -1.99
C GLU A 240 5.72 3.02 -2.37
N GLU A 241 4.92 3.75 -3.15
CA GLU A 241 3.57 3.33 -3.56
C GLU A 241 3.57 2.43 -4.81
N ASP A 242 2.63 1.47 -4.84
CA ASP A 242 2.31 0.63 -6.00
C ASP A 242 1.46 1.41 -7.03
N VAL A 243 1.66 1.10 -8.31
CA VAL A 243 0.87 1.58 -9.46
C VAL A 243 -0.63 1.39 -9.34
N GLY A 244 -1.08 0.34 -8.65
CA GLY A 244 -2.49 0.13 -8.31
C GLY A 244 -3.08 1.13 -7.30
N THR A 245 -2.25 1.93 -6.63
CA THR A 245 -2.64 2.94 -5.63
C THR A 245 -2.70 4.35 -6.23
N PHE A 246 -2.26 4.55 -7.48
CA PHE A 246 -2.08 5.88 -8.10
C PHE A 246 -3.35 6.67 -8.44
N ALA A 247 -4.53 6.04 -8.40
CA ALA A 247 -5.83 6.73 -8.39
C ALA A 247 -5.97 7.79 -7.28
N ARG A 248 -5.16 7.60 -6.24
CA ARG A 248 -5.03 8.42 -5.05
C ARG A 248 -4.10 9.60 -5.36
N LEU A 249 -2.86 9.32 -5.77
CA LEU A 249 -1.87 10.31 -6.22
C LEU A 249 -2.41 11.28 -7.28
N SER A 250 -3.23 10.81 -8.23
CA SER A 250 -3.88 11.63 -9.27
C SER A 250 -4.81 12.73 -8.76
N ARG A 251 -5.32 12.57 -7.53
CA ARG A 251 -6.20 13.52 -6.84
C ARG A 251 -5.43 14.40 -5.85
N GLU A 252 -4.28 13.92 -5.34
CA GLU A 252 -3.48 14.58 -4.31
C GLU A 252 -2.40 15.53 -4.83
N LEU A 253 -1.74 15.10 -5.92
CA LEU A 253 -0.62 15.78 -6.56
C LEU A 253 -1.15 16.21 -7.92
N ALA A 254 -1.36 17.50 -8.11
CA ALA A 254 -1.62 18.05 -9.43
C ALA A 254 -0.81 19.34 -9.58
N PRO A 255 0.11 19.43 -10.56
CA PRO A 255 0.48 18.43 -11.57
C PRO A 255 1.77 17.63 -11.23
N PHE A 256 1.79 16.32 -11.53
CA PHE A 256 2.99 15.46 -11.55
C PHE A 256 3.04 14.60 -12.82
N HIS A 257 4.23 14.07 -13.13
CA HIS A 257 4.40 12.98 -14.07
C HIS A 257 5.07 11.80 -13.40
N LEU A 258 4.41 10.65 -13.42
CA LEU A 258 5.03 9.39 -13.06
C LEU A 258 5.56 8.72 -14.31
N LEU A 259 6.86 8.44 -14.33
CA LEU A 259 7.48 7.66 -15.38
C LEU A 259 7.46 6.19 -14.95
N ALA A 260 6.80 5.34 -15.74
CA ALA A 260 6.72 3.92 -15.44
C ALA A 260 6.70 3.09 -16.73
N PRO A 261 7.30 1.88 -16.71
CA PRO A 261 7.04 0.89 -17.75
C PRO A 261 5.53 0.64 -17.91
N GLN A 262 5.06 0.59 -19.15
CA GLN A 262 3.64 0.51 -19.50
C GLN A 262 2.99 -0.74 -18.95
N SER A 263 3.72 -1.85 -18.82
CA SER A 263 3.19 -3.07 -18.29
C SER A 263 2.82 -3.01 -16.80
N LEU A 264 3.40 -2.05 -16.06
CA LEU A 264 3.05 -1.77 -14.66
C LEU A 264 1.72 -1.00 -14.56
N VAL A 265 1.28 -0.41 -15.66
CA VAL A 265 0.08 0.41 -15.74
C VAL A 265 -1.10 -0.52 -15.98
N MET A 266 -1.96 -0.68 -14.97
CA MET A 266 -3.19 -1.47 -15.12
C MET A 266 -3.99 -0.94 -16.33
N ALA A 267 -4.58 -1.84 -17.11
CA ALA A 267 -5.46 -1.48 -18.23
C ALA A 267 -6.66 -0.58 -17.81
N SER A 268 -6.90 -0.47 -16.51
CA SER A 268 -7.90 0.40 -15.88
C SER A 268 -7.40 1.81 -15.52
N ILE A 269 -6.18 2.24 -15.85
CA ILE A 269 -5.68 3.58 -15.44
C ILE A 269 -6.44 4.75 -16.07
N GLY A 270 -6.96 4.60 -17.29
CA GLY A 270 -7.91 5.57 -17.86
C GLY A 270 -9.23 5.71 -17.07
N ARG A 271 -9.48 4.84 -16.08
CA ARG A 271 -10.65 4.84 -15.18
C ARG A 271 -10.40 5.64 -13.88
N LEU A 272 -9.22 6.24 -13.71
CA LEU A 272 -8.74 6.88 -12.47
C LEU A 272 -8.50 8.40 -12.61
N ASN A 273 -9.12 9.04 -13.61
CA ASN A 273 -8.89 10.44 -13.98
C ASN A 273 -7.40 10.75 -14.28
N LEU A 274 -6.66 9.71 -14.68
CA LEU A 274 -5.26 9.74 -15.09
C LEU A 274 -5.20 9.62 -16.61
N SER A 275 -4.42 10.51 -17.22
CA SER A 275 -3.97 10.35 -18.61
C SER A 275 -2.61 9.67 -18.62
N HIS A 276 -2.34 8.90 -19.67
CA HIS A 276 -1.00 8.45 -19.97
C HIS A 276 -0.61 8.91 -21.38
N ALA A 277 0.67 9.20 -21.55
CA ALA A 277 1.25 9.65 -22.80
C ALA A 277 2.59 8.92 -23.04
N LYS A 278 2.96 8.75 -24.32
CA LYS A 278 4.31 8.27 -24.64
C LYS A 278 5.36 9.29 -24.21
N LEU A 279 6.54 8.83 -23.86
CA LEU A 279 7.67 9.72 -23.63
C LEU A 279 8.17 10.35 -24.96
N PRO A 280 8.70 11.58 -24.93
CA PRO A 280 9.15 12.30 -26.13
C PRO A 280 10.30 11.59 -26.86
N VAL A 281 11.12 10.86 -26.12
CA VAL A 281 12.09 9.89 -26.67
C VAL A 281 11.81 8.55 -26.02
N GLU A 282 11.82 7.50 -26.82
CA GLU A 282 11.51 6.14 -26.38
C GLU A 282 12.51 5.70 -25.29
N LEU A 283 11.98 5.26 -24.15
CA LEU A 283 12.71 4.52 -23.12
C LEU A 283 12.04 3.16 -23.00
N VAL A 284 12.83 2.09 -23.05
CA VAL A 284 12.33 0.72 -23.06
C VAL A 284 13.11 -0.10 -22.05
N SER A 285 12.39 -0.91 -21.27
CA SER A 285 12.99 -1.96 -20.47
C SER A 285 12.61 -3.33 -21.05
N PRO A 286 13.56 -4.06 -21.67
CA PRO A 286 13.28 -5.41 -22.17
C PRO A 286 12.93 -6.35 -21.02
N VAL A 287 11.88 -7.15 -21.18
CA VAL A 287 11.53 -8.21 -20.24
C VAL A 287 11.93 -9.55 -20.84
N VAL A 288 12.60 -10.37 -20.04
CA VAL A 288 13.13 -11.68 -20.45
C VAL A 288 12.58 -12.77 -19.53
N ALA A 289 12.45 -13.97 -20.08
CA ALA A 289 12.27 -15.19 -19.32
C ALA A 289 13.62 -15.91 -19.23
N ARG A 290 14.09 -16.15 -18.01
CA ARG A 290 15.22 -17.03 -17.76
C ARG A 290 14.69 -18.44 -17.57
N ILE A 291 15.17 -19.34 -18.42
CA ILE A 291 14.76 -20.75 -18.41
C ILE A 291 15.98 -21.64 -18.12
N PRO A 292 15.82 -22.77 -17.42
CA PRO A 292 16.93 -23.71 -17.24
C PRO A 292 17.33 -24.32 -18.59
N ALA A 293 18.63 -24.47 -18.82
CA ALA A 293 19.14 -25.05 -20.05
C ALA A 293 18.63 -26.50 -20.24
N GLY A 294 18.16 -26.82 -21.45
CA GLY A 294 17.70 -28.16 -21.79
C GLY A 294 16.27 -28.50 -21.38
N GLU A 295 15.46 -27.53 -20.91
CA GLU A 295 14.06 -27.77 -20.52
C GLU A 295 13.04 -27.39 -21.62
N PRO A 296 12.60 -28.34 -22.47
CA PRO A 296 11.70 -28.04 -23.60
C PRO A 296 10.34 -27.52 -23.15
N VAL A 297 9.86 -28.00 -21.99
CA VAL A 297 8.59 -27.56 -21.39
C VAL A 297 8.63 -26.09 -21.00
N ALA A 298 9.76 -25.62 -20.45
CA ALA A 298 9.91 -24.21 -20.10
C ALA A 298 9.91 -23.33 -21.36
N LEU A 299 10.56 -23.80 -22.43
CA LEU A 299 10.58 -23.10 -23.70
C LEU A 299 9.18 -23.04 -24.35
N ASP A 300 8.42 -24.13 -24.32
CA ASP A 300 7.05 -24.15 -24.84
C ASP A 300 6.13 -23.22 -24.05
N TYR A 301 6.27 -23.18 -22.72
CA TYR A 301 5.57 -22.20 -21.90
C TYR A 301 5.92 -20.76 -22.26
N VAL A 302 7.21 -20.46 -22.44
CA VAL A 302 7.65 -19.11 -22.84
C VAL A 302 7.09 -18.73 -24.22
N ARG A 303 7.01 -19.67 -25.17
CA ARG A 303 6.39 -19.43 -26.48
C ARG A 303 4.90 -19.13 -26.37
N GLU A 304 4.16 -19.90 -25.56
CA GLU A 304 2.74 -19.62 -25.32
C GLU A 304 2.53 -18.30 -24.58
N LEU A 305 3.44 -17.94 -23.66
CA LEU A 305 3.46 -16.65 -22.98
C LEU A 305 3.67 -15.49 -23.98
N GLN A 306 4.62 -15.61 -24.90
CA GLN A 306 4.84 -14.62 -25.96
C GLN A 306 3.60 -14.44 -26.84
N LYS A 307 2.94 -15.55 -27.25
CA LYS A 307 1.68 -15.50 -28.01
C LYS A 307 0.58 -14.80 -27.22
N ALA A 308 0.39 -15.20 -25.96
CA ALA A 308 -0.64 -14.62 -25.10
C ALA A 308 -0.42 -13.12 -24.83
N LEU A 309 0.85 -12.68 -24.74
CA LEU A 309 1.20 -11.27 -24.62
C LEU A 309 0.81 -10.46 -25.87
N GLN A 310 0.77 -11.07 -27.06
CA GLN A 310 0.37 -10.39 -28.31
C GLN A 310 -1.16 -10.26 -28.47
N LEU A 311 -1.95 -11.05 -27.73
CA LEU A 311 -3.41 -11.01 -27.81
C LEU A 311 -3.97 -9.74 -27.13
N PRO A 312 -4.91 -9.01 -27.78
CA PRO A 312 -5.58 -7.89 -27.15
C PRO A 312 -6.51 -8.38 -26.01
N SER A 313 -6.41 -7.71 -24.85
CA SER A 313 -7.31 -7.79 -23.66
C SER A 313 -8.17 -9.05 -23.54
N SER A 314 -7.53 -10.22 -23.38
CA SER A 314 -8.24 -11.49 -23.20
C SER A 314 -8.74 -11.64 -21.76
N VAL A 315 -10.00 -12.05 -21.59
CA VAL A 315 -10.64 -12.27 -20.28
C VAL A 315 -10.29 -13.68 -19.80
N VAL A 316 -9.79 -13.79 -18.56
CA VAL A 316 -9.54 -15.08 -17.93
C VAL A 316 -10.78 -15.48 -17.14
N GLN A 317 -11.54 -16.45 -17.65
CA GLN A 317 -12.71 -17.01 -16.97
C GLN A 317 -12.42 -18.44 -16.53
N TYR A 318 -12.70 -18.76 -15.27
CA TYR A 318 -12.62 -20.12 -14.72
C TYR A 318 -14.02 -20.72 -14.61
N GLU A 319 -14.22 -21.96 -15.06
CA GLU A 319 -15.49 -22.68 -14.91
C GLU A 319 -15.25 -24.02 -14.19
N PRO A 320 -14.85 -24.00 -12.90
CA PRO A 320 -14.49 -25.21 -12.18
C PRO A 320 -15.71 -26.14 -12.04
N ARG A 321 -15.58 -27.38 -12.49
CA ARG A 321 -16.57 -28.45 -12.30
C ARG A 321 -16.38 -29.14 -10.95
N ILE A 322 -15.14 -29.17 -10.46
CA ILE A 322 -14.80 -29.68 -9.13
C ILE A 322 -15.03 -28.59 -8.08
N THR A 323 -15.82 -28.93 -7.05
CA THR A 323 -16.10 -28.04 -5.90
C THR A 323 -15.09 -28.21 -4.78
N MET A 324 -14.89 -27.16 -3.97
CA MET A 324 -14.00 -27.23 -2.81
C MET A 324 -14.50 -28.25 -1.78
N LYS A 325 -15.84 -28.36 -1.67
CA LYS A 325 -16.49 -29.40 -0.87
C LYS A 325 -16.13 -30.81 -1.33
N GLN A 326 -16.15 -31.09 -2.63
CA GLN A 326 -15.76 -32.40 -3.17
C GLN A 326 -14.28 -32.71 -2.90
N ILE A 327 -13.40 -31.72 -3.03
CA ILE A 327 -11.97 -31.86 -2.70
C ILE A 327 -11.79 -32.25 -1.23
N ARG A 328 -12.40 -31.51 -0.29
CA ARG A 328 -12.32 -31.78 1.15
C ARG A 328 -12.87 -33.18 1.49
N TYR A 329 -13.97 -33.57 0.85
CA TYR A 329 -14.57 -34.89 1.04
C TYR A 329 -13.67 -36.01 0.53
N PHE A 330 -13.08 -35.84 -0.64
CA PHE A 330 -12.14 -36.79 -1.22
C PHE A 330 -10.89 -36.96 -0.33
N LEU A 331 -10.28 -35.86 0.13
CA LEU A 331 -9.11 -35.90 1.01
C LEU A 331 -9.42 -36.62 2.34
N ALA A 332 -10.59 -36.36 2.94
CA ALA A 332 -11.01 -37.08 4.15
C ALA A 332 -11.21 -38.58 3.93
N ILE A 333 -11.67 -39.00 2.73
CA ILE A 333 -11.80 -40.41 2.36
C ILE A 333 -10.42 -41.03 2.13
N SER A 334 -9.50 -40.33 1.46
CA SER A 334 -8.16 -40.85 1.17
C SER A 334 -7.31 -41.01 2.44
N GLU A 335 -7.53 -40.18 3.46
CA GLU A 335 -6.89 -40.32 4.77
C GLU A 335 -7.45 -41.49 5.59
N ARG A 336 -8.77 -41.72 5.53
CA ARG A 336 -9.46 -42.69 6.42
C ARG A 336 -9.72 -44.04 5.78
N LEU A 337 -9.55 -44.15 4.46
CA LEU A 337 -9.77 -45.37 3.66
C LEU A 337 -11.14 -46.03 3.91
N SER A 338 -12.13 -45.23 4.31
CA SER A 338 -13.48 -45.67 4.64
C SER A 338 -14.46 -44.51 4.53
N VAL A 339 -15.47 -44.67 3.66
CA VAL A 339 -16.54 -43.66 3.47
C VAL A 339 -17.30 -43.44 4.77
N THR A 340 -17.57 -44.50 5.54
CA THR A 340 -18.30 -44.40 6.80
C THR A 340 -17.49 -43.65 7.86
N ALA A 341 -16.18 -43.92 7.96
CA ALA A 341 -15.31 -43.20 8.89
C ALA A 341 -15.14 -41.72 8.51
N ALA A 342 -14.98 -41.43 7.21
CA ALA A 342 -14.90 -40.06 6.70
C ALA A 342 -16.21 -39.28 6.90
N ALA A 343 -17.37 -39.91 6.68
CA ALA A 343 -18.66 -39.29 6.92
C ALA A 343 -18.86 -38.91 8.39
N LYS A 344 -18.47 -39.80 9.32
CA LYS A 344 -18.49 -39.51 10.76
C LYS A 344 -17.56 -38.34 11.11
N TYR A 345 -16.34 -38.32 10.57
CA TYR A 345 -15.38 -37.25 10.81
C TYR A 345 -15.86 -35.88 10.33
N LEU A 346 -16.42 -35.84 9.11
CA LEU A 346 -16.96 -34.61 8.52
C LEU A 346 -18.34 -34.24 9.06
N SER A 347 -18.94 -35.06 9.94
CA SER A 347 -20.31 -34.88 10.46
C SER A 347 -21.37 -34.78 9.37
N VAL A 348 -21.29 -35.66 8.36
CA VAL A 348 -22.22 -35.71 7.23
C VAL A 348 -22.83 -37.10 7.05
N ALA A 349 -23.97 -37.17 6.37
CA ALA A 349 -24.58 -38.45 6.03
C ALA A 349 -23.71 -39.24 5.04
N GLN A 350 -23.47 -40.52 5.32
CA GLN A 350 -22.68 -41.42 4.48
C GLN A 350 -23.21 -41.52 3.02
N PRO A 351 -24.54 -41.58 2.75
CA PRO A 351 -25.05 -41.53 1.38
C PRO A 351 -24.69 -40.24 0.62
N ALA A 352 -24.66 -39.10 1.32
CA ALA A 352 -24.30 -37.81 0.73
C ALA A 352 -22.81 -37.78 0.36
N LEU A 353 -21.94 -38.28 1.23
CA LEU A 353 -20.51 -38.38 0.96
C LEU A 353 -20.21 -39.33 -0.21
N SER A 354 -20.85 -40.50 -0.24
CA SER A 354 -20.73 -41.46 -1.35
C SER A 354 -21.24 -40.90 -2.68
N ASN A 355 -22.30 -40.09 -2.67
CA ASN A 355 -22.80 -39.42 -3.87
C ASN A 355 -21.80 -38.36 -4.39
N GLN A 356 -21.16 -37.60 -3.50
CA GLN A 356 -20.15 -36.62 -3.90
C GLN A 356 -18.89 -37.27 -4.47
N LEU A 357 -18.45 -38.40 -3.90
CA LEU A 357 -17.34 -39.19 -4.46
C LEU A 357 -17.67 -39.67 -5.87
N ARG A 358 -18.86 -40.25 -6.10
CA ARG A 358 -19.29 -40.69 -7.44
C ARG A 358 -19.33 -39.55 -8.46
N LYS A 359 -19.76 -38.36 -8.06
CA LYS A 359 -19.73 -37.18 -8.93
C LYS A 359 -18.30 -36.77 -9.28
N LEU A 360 -17.37 -36.86 -8.33
CA LEU A 360 -15.96 -36.56 -8.58
C LEU A 360 -15.31 -37.61 -9.50
N GLU A 361 -15.59 -38.90 -9.28
CA GLU A 361 -15.18 -40.00 -10.17
C GLU A 361 -15.73 -39.79 -11.59
N ALA A 362 -16.98 -39.34 -11.74
CA ALA A 362 -17.57 -39.01 -13.04
C ALA A 362 -16.91 -37.80 -13.73
N ILE A 363 -16.49 -36.77 -12.98
CA ILE A 363 -15.79 -35.60 -13.54
C ILE A 363 -14.37 -35.98 -13.98
N THR A 364 -13.68 -36.80 -13.18
CA THR A 364 -12.31 -37.27 -13.44
C THR A 364 -12.26 -38.42 -14.45
N GLY A 365 -13.37 -39.10 -14.71
CA GLY A 365 -13.42 -40.23 -15.64
C GLY A 365 -12.71 -41.49 -15.14
N SER A 366 -12.40 -41.57 -13.84
CA SER A 366 -11.77 -42.76 -13.25
C SER A 366 -12.27 -43.07 -11.85
N ASP A 367 -12.28 -44.35 -11.53
CA ASP A 367 -12.41 -44.82 -10.15
C ASP A 367 -11.21 -44.31 -9.34
N LEU A 368 -11.49 -43.55 -8.29
CA LEU A 368 -10.43 -43.01 -7.43
C LEU A 368 -9.99 -44.06 -6.40
N PHE A 369 -10.86 -44.96 -5.98
CA PHE A 369 -10.53 -45.96 -4.97
C PHE A 369 -10.86 -47.38 -5.45
N VAL A 370 -10.02 -48.34 -5.06
CA VAL A 370 -10.35 -49.75 -5.19
C VAL A 370 -11.24 -50.15 -4.01
N ARG A 371 -12.37 -50.80 -4.29
CA ARG A 371 -13.34 -51.20 -3.27
C ARG A 371 -13.10 -52.65 -2.84
N HIS A 372 -12.85 -52.85 -1.55
CA HIS A 372 -12.72 -54.18 -0.93
C HIS A 372 -13.83 -54.43 0.08
N ARG A 373 -13.99 -55.70 0.52
CA ARG A 373 -14.94 -56.06 1.60
C ARG A 373 -14.63 -55.38 2.93
N THR A 374 -13.36 -55.00 3.16
CA THR A 374 -12.85 -54.45 4.42
C THR A 374 -12.73 -52.93 4.42
N GLY A 375 -12.85 -52.27 3.26
CA GLY A 375 -12.62 -50.82 3.15
C GLY A 375 -12.31 -50.37 1.73
N LEU A 376 -11.70 -49.18 1.64
CA LEU A 376 -11.17 -48.64 0.39
C LEU A 376 -9.65 -48.74 0.38
N GLU A 377 -9.08 -48.87 -0.81
CA GLU A 377 -7.64 -48.79 -1.04
C GLU A 377 -7.36 -47.68 -2.05
N ARG A 378 -6.24 -46.97 -1.87
CA ARG A 378 -5.80 -45.95 -2.83
C ARG A 378 -5.32 -46.65 -4.10
N ASN A 379 -5.51 -45.98 -5.23
CA ASN A 379 -4.86 -46.32 -6.49
C ASN A 379 -4.06 -45.11 -6.99
N ASP A 380 -3.34 -45.29 -8.10
CA ASP A 380 -2.54 -44.24 -8.72
C ASP A 380 -3.34 -42.95 -8.99
N SER A 381 -4.63 -43.10 -9.32
CA SER A 381 -5.56 -41.97 -9.53
C SER A 381 -5.81 -41.19 -8.25
N THR A 382 -5.99 -41.87 -7.11
CA THR A 382 -6.10 -41.22 -5.80
C THR A 382 -4.82 -40.50 -5.43
N ASP A 383 -3.67 -41.16 -5.51
CA ASP A 383 -2.42 -40.55 -5.06
C ASP A 383 -2.05 -39.33 -5.92
N MET A 384 -2.29 -39.41 -7.23
CA MET A 384 -2.15 -38.27 -8.15
C MET A 384 -3.10 -37.12 -7.80
N LEU A 385 -4.37 -37.41 -7.50
CA LEU A 385 -5.34 -36.36 -7.15
C LEU A 385 -4.99 -35.72 -5.81
N VAL A 386 -4.58 -36.50 -4.80
CA VAL A 386 -4.13 -36.00 -3.49
C VAL A 386 -2.94 -35.06 -3.65
N ALA A 387 -1.94 -35.45 -4.43
CA ALA A 387 -0.76 -34.63 -4.70
C ALA A 387 -1.10 -33.29 -5.39
N LEU A 388 -2.21 -33.27 -6.13
CA LEU A 388 -2.67 -32.11 -6.87
C LEU A 388 -3.53 -31.17 -6.02
N VAL A 389 -4.61 -31.67 -5.42
CA VAL A 389 -5.61 -30.83 -4.74
C VAL A 389 -5.35 -30.65 -3.25
N GLY A 390 -4.48 -31.46 -2.65
CA GLY A 390 -4.10 -31.37 -1.23
C GLY A 390 -3.50 -30.02 -0.85
N PRO A 391 -2.45 -29.54 -1.55
CA PRO A 391 -1.89 -28.20 -1.33
C PRO A 391 -2.93 -27.10 -1.53
N ALA A 392 -3.80 -27.23 -2.54
CA ALA A 392 -4.86 -26.27 -2.82
C ALA A 392 -5.90 -26.17 -1.70
N ALA A 393 -6.27 -27.30 -1.09
CA ALA A 393 -7.17 -27.30 0.06
C ALA A 393 -6.54 -26.60 1.28
N LYS A 394 -5.29 -26.94 1.62
CA LYS A 394 -4.55 -26.30 2.72
C LYS A 394 -4.41 -24.79 2.53
N ALA A 395 -4.07 -24.39 1.31
CA ALA A 395 -3.98 -23.00 0.90
C ALA A 395 -5.32 -22.26 1.09
N CYS A 396 -6.43 -22.85 0.64
CA CYS A 396 -7.76 -22.29 0.84
C CYS A 396 -8.10 -22.09 2.33
N ASP A 397 -7.75 -23.06 3.18
CA ASP A 397 -7.95 -22.96 4.63
C ASP A 397 -7.04 -21.86 5.25
N GLY A 398 -5.82 -21.73 4.75
CA GLY A 398 -4.88 -20.67 5.13
C GLY A 398 -5.35 -19.26 4.76
N ILE A 399 -6.09 -19.09 3.66
CA ILE A 399 -6.70 -17.79 3.27
C ILE A 399 -7.68 -17.34 4.35
N ALA A 400 -8.57 -18.21 4.83
CA ALA A 400 -9.54 -17.83 5.86
C ALA A 400 -8.85 -17.42 7.18
N ALA A 401 -7.81 -18.16 7.60
CA ALA A 401 -7.03 -17.83 8.79
C ALA A 401 -6.25 -16.51 8.62
N SER A 402 -5.66 -16.28 7.45
CA SER A 402 -4.92 -15.05 7.13
C SER A 402 -5.84 -13.84 7.03
N ALA A 403 -7.08 -14.02 6.53
CA ALA A 403 -8.09 -12.97 6.50
C ALA A 403 -8.46 -12.49 7.92
N ALA A 404 -8.53 -13.40 8.91
CA ALA A 404 -8.72 -13.03 10.32
C ALA A 404 -7.53 -12.21 10.87
N HIS A 405 -6.30 -12.53 10.46
CA HIS A 405 -5.12 -11.74 10.80
C HIS A 405 -5.12 -10.35 10.13
N TYR A 406 -5.57 -10.28 8.88
CA TYR A 406 -5.75 -9.03 8.14
C TYR A 406 -6.81 -8.12 8.79
N ALA A 407 -7.94 -8.71 9.23
CA ALA A 407 -9.02 -8.01 9.91
C ALA A 407 -8.63 -7.48 11.30
N THR A 408 -7.75 -8.17 12.02
CA THR A 408 -7.27 -7.77 13.36
C THR A 408 -6.14 -6.74 13.31
N THR A 409 -5.31 -6.74 12.26
CA THR A 409 -4.16 -5.82 12.15
C THR A 409 -4.56 -4.39 11.80
N ARG A 410 -5.71 -4.17 11.12
CA ARG A 410 -6.17 -2.83 10.70
C ARG A 410 -7.23 -2.17 11.58
N ARG A 411 -7.91 -2.90 12.48
CA ARG A 411 -9.07 -2.37 13.21
C ARG A 411 -8.77 -1.60 14.51
N GLU A 412 -7.54 -1.61 15.03
CA GLU A 412 -7.32 -1.12 16.41
C GLU A 412 -6.00 -0.38 16.66
N ARG A 413 -5.43 0.32 15.67
CA ARG A 413 -4.23 1.14 15.91
C ARG A 413 -4.38 2.53 15.32
N LEU A 414 -4.36 3.54 16.18
CA LEU A 414 -4.25 4.94 15.79
C LEU A 414 -2.85 5.43 16.15
N ALA A 415 -2.07 5.86 15.16
CA ALA A 415 -0.80 6.52 15.40
C ALA A 415 -0.92 8.00 15.04
N ILE A 416 -0.54 8.91 15.93
CA ILE A 416 -0.60 10.36 15.70
C ILE A 416 0.76 11.01 15.96
N GLY A 417 1.06 12.04 15.18
CA GLY A 417 2.22 12.89 15.36
C GLY A 417 1.89 14.15 16.14
N VAL A 418 2.81 14.62 16.97
CA VAL A 418 2.69 15.91 17.66
C VAL A 418 4.03 16.63 17.65
N VAL A 419 4.00 17.94 17.40
CA VAL A 419 5.17 18.79 17.64
C VAL A 419 5.56 18.78 19.12
N PRO A 420 6.84 19.03 19.47
CA PRO A 420 7.31 18.95 20.85
C PRO A 420 6.47 19.77 21.83
N LEU A 421 5.93 19.11 22.85
CA LEU A 421 5.09 19.74 23.87
C LEU A 421 5.97 20.36 24.95
N ILE A 422 6.22 21.66 24.80
CA ILE A 422 7.19 22.46 25.56
C ILE A 422 6.89 22.46 27.07
N HIS A 423 5.61 22.47 27.42
CA HIS A 423 5.12 22.43 28.81
C HIS A 423 3.95 21.46 28.93
N HIS A 424 3.99 20.59 29.94
CA HIS A 424 2.89 19.67 30.25
C HIS A 424 1.60 20.41 30.67
N GLU A 425 1.73 21.62 31.23
CA GLU A 425 0.60 22.54 31.48
C GLU A 425 0.36 23.55 30.34
N GLY A 426 1.09 23.40 29.23
CA GLY A 426 0.92 24.22 28.05
C GLY A 426 -0.47 24.03 27.44
N PRO A 427 -0.99 25.04 26.72
CA PRO A 427 -2.34 24.96 26.19
C PRO A 427 -2.57 23.77 25.24
N LEU A 428 -1.61 23.49 24.36
CA LEU A 428 -1.67 22.37 23.43
C LEU A 428 -1.67 21.01 24.13
N ALA A 429 -0.83 20.86 25.18
CA ALA A 429 -0.73 19.64 25.97
C ALA A 429 -2.03 19.37 26.73
N ARG A 430 -2.62 20.40 27.36
CA ARG A 430 -3.92 20.31 28.04
C ARG A 430 -5.05 19.95 27.09
N ALA A 431 -5.11 20.60 25.93
CA ALA A 431 -6.15 20.32 24.94
C ALA A 431 -6.04 18.90 24.37
N LEU A 432 -4.82 18.43 24.08
CA LEU A 432 -4.59 17.05 23.64
C LEU A 432 -4.97 16.04 24.73
N ALA A 433 -4.57 16.26 25.99
CA ALA A 433 -4.91 15.38 27.09
C ALA A 433 -6.43 15.27 27.30
N GLY A 434 -7.15 16.40 27.31
CA GLY A 434 -8.61 16.40 27.43
C GLY A 434 -9.32 15.75 26.23
N ALA A 435 -8.77 15.90 25.03
CA ALA A 435 -9.33 15.28 23.82
C ALA A 435 -9.12 13.76 23.83
N LEU A 436 -7.98 13.30 24.32
CA LEU A 436 -7.66 11.89 24.46
C LEU A 436 -8.48 11.21 25.55
N ASP A 437 -8.73 11.88 26.67
CA ASP A 437 -9.61 11.39 27.73
C ASP A 437 -11.02 11.13 27.17
N GLU A 438 -11.64 12.16 26.56
CA GLU A 438 -12.94 12.04 25.91
C GLU A 438 -12.96 10.94 24.83
N TRP A 439 -11.97 10.95 23.94
CA TRP A 439 -11.91 10.01 22.83
C TRP A 439 -11.70 8.55 23.28
N SER A 440 -10.89 8.32 24.31
CA SER A 440 -10.59 6.97 24.81
C SER A 440 -11.80 6.29 25.46
N THR A 441 -12.72 7.06 26.04
CA THR A 441 -13.98 6.52 26.58
C THR A 441 -14.92 6.01 25.48
N VAL A 442 -14.88 6.65 24.30
CA VAL A 442 -15.71 6.28 23.13
C VAL A 442 -15.06 5.18 22.30
N HIS A 443 -13.72 5.06 22.33
CA HIS A 443 -12.95 4.11 21.54
C HIS A 443 -12.01 3.22 22.40
N PRO A 444 -12.54 2.44 23.38
CA PRO A 444 -11.72 1.73 24.37
C PRO A 444 -10.85 0.59 23.80
N THR A 445 -11.16 0.11 22.60
CA THR A 445 -10.42 -0.99 21.95
C THR A 445 -9.30 -0.51 21.03
N VAL A 446 -9.18 0.79 20.75
CA VAL A 446 -8.16 1.32 19.83
C VAL A 446 -6.85 1.57 20.57
N LYS A 447 -5.76 0.93 20.12
CA LYS A 447 -4.40 1.18 20.63
C LYS A 447 -3.84 2.47 20.03
N LEU A 448 -3.62 3.47 20.88
CA LEU A 448 -3.04 4.75 20.50
C LEU A 448 -1.51 4.73 20.59
N LYS A 449 -0.81 5.23 19.56
CA LYS A 449 0.62 5.57 19.56
C LYS A 449 0.76 7.06 19.30
N ILE A 450 1.47 7.77 20.18
CA ILE A 450 1.80 9.19 20.00
C ILE A 450 3.29 9.28 19.71
N MET A 451 3.65 9.96 18.62
CA MET A 451 5.03 10.15 18.18
C MET A 451 5.35 11.64 18.15
N GLU A 452 6.45 12.02 18.77
CA GLU A 452 6.92 13.40 18.79
C GLU A 452 8.01 13.60 17.72
N GLY A 453 7.99 14.73 17.02
CA GLY A 453 9.00 15.06 16.01
C GLY A 453 8.90 16.50 15.50
N SER A 454 9.90 16.94 14.75
CA SER A 454 9.82 18.23 14.03
C SER A 454 8.72 18.18 12.96
N THR A 455 8.20 19.33 12.52
CA THR A 455 7.20 19.40 11.46
C THR A 455 7.62 18.62 10.21
N GLU A 456 8.91 18.64 9.84
CA GLU A 456 9.46 17.91 8.70
C GLU A 456 9.47 16.39 8.93
N VAL A 457 9.85 15.95 10.13
CA VAL A 457 9.83 14.52 10.52
C VAL A 457 8.40 14.00 10.55
N LEU A 458 7.50 14.73 11.19
CA LEU A 458 6.09 14.38 11.30
C LEU A 458 5.43 14.36 9.92
N ARG A 459 5.77 15.30 9.03
CA ARG A 459 5.31 15.28 7.65
C ARG A 459 5.80 14.03 6.92
N ARG A 460 7.08 13.68 7.03
CA ARG A 460 7.60 12.43 6.44
C ARG A 460 6.86 11.21 6.97
N TRP A 461 6.55 11.14 8.26
CA TRP A 461 5.79 10.03 8.83
C TRP A 461 4.32 10.01 8.40
N VAL A 462 3.69 11.17 8.19
CA VAL A 462 2.33 11.26 7.61
C VAL A 462 2.35 10.80 6.15
N ASP A 463 3.33 11.27 5.37
CA ASP A 463 3.49 10.93 3.95
C ASP A 463 3.83 9.44 3.78
N ALA A 464 4.65 8.86 4.67
CA ALA A 464 4.97 7.43 4.71
C ALA A 464 3.84 6.54 5.29
N GLY A 465 2.76 7.14 5.81
CA GLY A 465 1.66 6.41 6.45
C GLY A 465 2.01 5.76 7.79
N GLU A 466 3.16 6.12 8.40
CA GLU A 466 3.57 5.65 9.73
C GLU A 466 2.67 6.22 10.85
N ILE A 467 2.15 7.43 10.63
CA ILE A 467 1.15 8.08 11.49
C ILE A 467 -0.03 8.54 10.63
N GLY A 468 -1.24 8.48 11.20
CA GLY A 468 -2.45 8.90 10.52
C GLY A 468 -2.47 10.41 10.28
N PHE A 469 -2.30 11.19 11.33
CA PHE A 469 -2.22 12.65 11.22
C PHE A 469 -1.21 13.19 12.22
N ALA A 470 -0.70 14.38 11.94
CA ALA A 470 0.21 15.11 12.80
C ALA A 470 -0.36 16.48 13.16
N LEU A 471 -0.17 16.88 14.41
CA LEU A 471 -0.41 18.23 14.88
C LEU A 471 0.87 19.03 14.71
N VAL A 472 0.84 20.04 13.82
CA VAL A 472 2.03 20.78 13.38
C VAL A 472 1.82 22.28 13.44
N GLU A 473 2.91 23.02 13.53
CA GLU A 473 2.93 24.47 13.34
C GLU A 473 3.30 24.81 11.89
N THR A 474 2.52 25.68 11.25
CA THR A 474 2.70 26.08 9.84
C THR A 474 2.60 27.61 9.69
N GLN A 475 3.15 28.17 8.60
CA GLN A 475 2.97 29.60 8.27
C GLN A 475 1.86 29.87 7.25
N ILE A 476 1.47 28.85 6.48
CA ILE A 476 0.58 28.99 5.32
C ILE A 476 -0.42 27.83 5.37
N SER A 477 -1.71 28.17 5.30
CA SER A 477 -2.78 27.19 5.16
C SER A 477 -2.75 26.56 3.77
N ARG A 478 -2.74 25.23 3.71
CA ARG A 478 -2.76 24.43 2.47
C ARG A 478 -4.02 23.57 2.42
N SER A 479 -4.41 23.08 1.24
CA SER A 479 -5.64 22.29 1.03
C SER A 479 -5.71 20.97 1.81
N TRP A 480 -4.58 20.46 2.29
CA TRP A 480 -4.40 19.21 3.05
C TRP A 480 -4.00 19.47 4.51
N GLN A 481 -4.43 20.62 5.02
CA GLN A 481 -4.29 21.02 6.40
C GLN A 481 -5.65 21.43 6.94
N VAL A 482 -5.99 20.96 8.13
CA VAL A 482 -7.10 21.53 8.89
C VAL A 482 -6.51 22.60 9.78
N ASP A 483 -6.69 23.86 9.36
CA ASP A 483 -6.38 25.01 10.20
C ASP A 483 -7.25 24.95 11.46
N LEU A 484 -6.60 24.99 12.62
CA LEU A 484 -7.30 24.98 13.91
C LEU A 484 -7.69 26.40 14.36
N GLY A 485 -7.35 27.42 13.57
CA GLY A 485 -7.69 28.82 13.83
C GLY A 485 -6.90 29.42 14.99
N ILE A 486 -5.75 28.81 15.34
CA ILE A 486 -4.91 29.23 16.46
C ILE A 486 -3.63 29.80 15.88
N GLU A 487 -3.38 31.08 16.18
CA GLU A 487 -2.16 31.77 15.84
C GLU A 487 -1.30 31.96 17.08
N ASP A 488 0.01 31.81 16.93
CA ASP A 488 0.99 32.14 17.96
C ASP A 488 2.03 33.12 17.42
N TYR A 489 2.32 34.15 18.21
CA TYR A 489 3.20 35.24 17.81
C TYR A 489 4.59 35.05 18.42
N PHE A 490 5.61 35.31 17.60
CA PHE A 490 7.00 35.17 18.04
C PHE A 490 7.52 36.45 18.66
N GLY A 491 8.28 36.28 19.73
CA GLY A 491 8.93 37.38 20.44
C GLY A 491 10.32 37.00 20.90
N VAL A 492 11.13 38.01 21.16
CA VAL A 492 12.43 37.84 21.82
C VAL A 492 12.17 37.53 23.28
N VAL A 493 12.69 36.40 23.74
CA VAL A 493 12.63 35.94 25.12
C VAL A 493 13.97 36.17 25.78
N SER A 494 13.97 36.86 26.92
CA SER A 494 15.17 37.15 27.70
C SER A 494 14.91 37.12 29.20
N ASN A 495 15.98 37.08 30.00
CA ASN A 495 15.86 37.25 31.45
C ASN A 495 15.77 38.75 31.80
N PRO A 496 14.71 39.23 32.47
CA PRO A 496 14.56 40.64 32.84
C PRO A 496 15.67 41.12 33.81
N ALA A 497 16.13 40.27 34.73
CA ALA A 497 17.22 40.58 35.65
C ALA A 497 18.60 40.70 34.96
N LYS A 498 18.74 40.17 33.75
CA LYS A 498 19.94 40.29 32.90
C LYS A 498 19.61 41.00 31.58
N SER A 499 18.68 41.95 31.64
CA SER A 499 18.05 42.56 30.47
C SER A 499 19.06 42.97 29.38
N ILE A 500 18.82 42.44 28.20
CA ILE A 500 19.53 42.75 26.95
C ILE A 500 18.74 43.82 26.17
N LEU A 501 17.43 43.92 26.45
CA LEU A 501 16.49 44.80 25.80
C LEU A 501 15.46 45.31 26.81
N PRO A 502 15.12 46.62 26.83
CA PRO A 502 13.98 47.09 27.61
C PRO A 502 12.66 46.42 27.19
N PRO A 503 11.64 46.37 28.07
CA PRO A 503 10.30 45.95 27.70
C PRO A 503 9.75 46.78 26.53
N GLY A 504 9.00 46.14 25.63
CA GLY A 504 8.43 46.77 24.44
C GLY A 504 8.68 45.97 23.15
N GLU A 505 8.15 46.47 22.04
CA GLU A 505 8.34 45.82 20.74
C GLU A 505 9.76 46.02 20.19
N ILE A 506 10.20 45.05 19.38
CA ILE A 506 11.50 45.12 18.71
C ILE A 506 11.36 44.80 17.23
N ARG A 507 12.00 45.63 16.38
CA ARG A 507 12.04 45.35 14.94
C ARG A 507 12.89 44.13 14.63
N LEU A 508 12.46 43.25 13.72
CA LEU A 508 13.19 42.02 13.36
C LEU A 508 14.67 42.29 13.01
N ARG A 509 14.96 43.38 12.27
CA ARG A 509 16.33 43.79 11.93
C ARG A 509 17.20 44.11 13.15
N SER A 510 16.61 44.60 14.23
CA SER A 510 17.32 44.85 15.50
C SER A 510 17.52 43.55 16.28
N VAL A 511 16.57 42.61 16.19
CA VAL A 511 16.67 41.28 16.81
C VAL A 511 17.91 40.53 16.30
N MET A 512 18.19 40.58 14.99
CA MET A 512 19.35 39.90 14.37
C MET A 512 20.71 40.33 14.95
N LYS A 513 20.77 41.48 15.64
CA LYS A 513 22.00 42.01 16.25
C LYS A 513 22.18 41.61 17.71
N LEU A 514 21.19 40.93 18.30
CA LEU A 514 21.24 40.52 19.70
C LEU A 514 22.14 39.28 19.89
N PRO A 515 22.69 39.07 21.09
CA PRO A 515 23.30 37.80 21.46
C PRO A 515 22.18 36.74 21.53
N LEU A 516 22.03 35.94 20.48
CA LEU A 516 20.96 34.97 20.35
C LEU A 516 21.45 33.54 20.57
N ALA A 517 20.68 32.76 21.31
CA ALA A 517 20.69 31.31 21.23
C ALA A 517 19.44 30.87 20.45
N LEU A 518 19.63 30.11 19.39
CA LEU A 518 18.55 29.62 18.52
C LEU A 518 18.69 28.11 18.31
N PRO A 519 17.63 27.40 17.92
CA PRO A 519 17.77 26.06 17.38
C PRO A 519 18.60 26.05 16.09
N GLY A 520 19.20 24.91 15.77
CA GLY A 520 19.93 24.71 14.51
C GLY A 520 19.00 24.71 13.29
N ASP A 521 19.61 24.76 12.11
CA ASP A 521 18.94 25.02 10.82
C ASP A 521 17.85 24.00 10.44
N ALA A 522 17.93 22.78 10.97
CA ALA A 522 16.94 21.73 10.76
C ALA A 522 15.62 21.94 11.53
N SER A 523 15.56 22.93 12.43
CA SER A 523 14.34 23.23 13.19
C SER A 523 13.35 24.05 12.37
N GLY A 524 12.08 23.63 12.34
CA GLY A 524 11.00 24.40 11.70
C GLY A 524 10.89 25.84 12.25
N LEU A 525 11.18 26.04 13.55
CA LEU A 525 11.27 27.38 14.13
C LEU A 525 12.39 28.21 13.49
N ARG A 526 13.56 27.60 13.27
CA ARG A 526 14.71 28.29 12.67
C ARG A 526 14.43 28.67 11.22
N GLN A 527 13.81 27.78 10.44
CA GLN A 527 13.39 28.07 9.06
C GLN A 527 12.38 29.23 8.97
N ILE A 528 11.41 29.28 9.90
CA ILE A 528 10.45 30.39 10.02
C ILE A 528 11.17 31.72 10.21
N LEU A 529 12.16 31.74 11.10
CA LEU A 529 12.95 32.93 11.41
C LEU A 529 13.87 33.33 10.25
N ASP A 530 14.58 32.38 9.65
CA ASP A 530 15.51 32.66 8.55
C ASP A 530 14.79 33.18 7.30
N LYS A 531 13.59 32.66 7.02
CA LYS A 531 12.75 33.20 5.95
C LYS A 531 12.34 34.65 6.22
N ALA A 532 11.84 34.94 7.42
CA ALA A 532 11.45 36.30 7.80
C ALA A 532 12.67 37.26 7.80
N ALA A 533 13.85 36.75 8.17
CA ALA A 533 15.09 37.52 8.13
C ALA A 533 15.54 37.84 6.70
N SER A 534 15.48 36.85 5.82
CA SER A 534 15.81 36.99 4.39
C SER A 534 14.90 38.01 3.71
N GLU A 535 13.58 37.94 3.95
CA GLU A 535 12.60 38.92 3.46
C GLU A 535 12.88 40.34 4.00
N ALA A 536 13.41 40.45 5.22
CA ALA A 536 13.83 41.71 5.80
C ALA A 536 15.24 42.17 5.34
N GLY A 537 15.91 41.42 4.46
CA GLY A 537 17.24 41.74 3.91
C GLY A 537 18.41 41.45 4.86
N GLY A 538 18.28 40.44 5.73
CA GLY A 538 19.32 40.02 6.67
C GLY A 538 19.34 38.52 6.92
N HIS A 539 20.17 38.08 7.88
CA HIS A 539 20.25 36.69 8.32
C HIS A 539 20.51 36.63 9.83
N PHE A 540 20.14 35.53 10.48
CA PHE A 540 20.53 35.28 11.87
C PHE A 540 21.96 34.74 11.95
N ALA A 541 22.68 35.12 13.00
CA ALA A 541 24.00 34.60 13.35
C ALA A 541 24.02 34.32 14.87
N PRO A 542 23.43 33.20 15.32
CA PRO A 542 23.32 32.91 16.75
C PRO A 542 24.70 32.69 17.37
N GLN A 543 24.88 33.12 18.62
CA GLN A 543 26.07 32.82 19.41
C GLN A 543 26.12 31.35 19.86
N MET A 544 24.94 30.73 19.99
CA MET A 544 24.81 29.34 20.39
C MET A 544 23.67 28.67 19.62
N GLU A 545 23.92 27.46 19.13
CA GLU A 545 22.89 26.61 18.56
C GLU A 545 22.47 25.53 19.56
N VAL A 546 21.17 25.49 19.89
CA VAL A 546 20.64 24.61 20.94
C VAL A 546 19.35 23.96 20.45
N ASN A 547 19.43 22.68 20.13
CA ASN A 547 18.29 21.91 19.61
C ASN A 547 17.33 21.43 20.72
N SER A 548 17.75 21.51 21.99
CA SER A 548 16.88 21.22 23.15
C SER A 548 16.27 22.52 23.68
N LEU A 549 14.96 22.67 23.52
CA LEU A 549 14.26 23.87 23.99
C LEU A 549 14.34 24.04 25.53
N THR A 550 14.31 22.95 26.29
CA THR A 550 14.49 22.99 27.75
C THR A 550 15.88 23.52 28.13
N ALA A 551 16.93 23.07 27.43
CA ALA A 551 18.29 23.59 27.62
C ALA A 551 18.38 25.06 27.21
N LEU A 552 17.74 25.44 26.10
CA LEU A 552 17.69 26.81 25.60
C LEU A 552 17.06 27.77 26.63
N LEU A 553 15.92 27.41 27.20
CA LEU A 553 15.28 28.18 28.27
C LEU A 553 16.14 28.24 29.54
N ALA A 554 16.84 27.16 29.91
CA ALA A 554 17.75 27.17 31.05
C ALA A 554 18.93 28.12 30.85
N LEU A 555 19.47 28.19 29.63
CA LEU A 555 20.54 29.12 29.26
C LEU A 555 20.05 30.56 29.30
N VAL A 556 18.89 30.86 28.70
CA VAL A 556 18.29 32.21 28.68
C VAL A 556 18.00 32.71 30.10
N LYS A 557 17.55 31.82 31.00
CA LYS A 557 17.35 32.17 32.42
C LYS A 557 18.65 32.51 33.16
N ARG A 558 19.80 32.01 32.73
CA ARG A 558 21.07 32.13 33.47
C ARG A 558 22.06 33.09 32.82
N MET A 559 22.04 33.24 31.51
CA MET A 559 23.04 33.99 30.75
C MET A 559 22.46 35.32 30.26
N ARG A 560 23.33 36.25 29.88
CA ARG A 560 22.95 37.48 29.18
C ARG A 560 22.79 37.20 27.69
N ILE A 561 21.90 36.27 27.36
CA ILE A 561 21.55 35.83 26.00
C ILE A 561 20.04 35.84 25.82
N ALA A 562 19.57 36.06 24.59
CA ALA A 562 18.16 36.01 24.25
C ALA A 562 17.87 34.83 23.32
N THR A 563 16.60 34.47 23.20
CA THR A 563 16.13 33.54 22.17
C THR A 563 14.87 34.07 21.51
N ILE A 564 14.34 33.40 20.50
CA ILE A 564 13.10 33.77 19.83
C ILE A 564 12.16 32.58 19.88
N LEU A 565 11.01 32.75 20.53
CA LEU A 565 10.04 31.69 20.75
C LEU A 565 8.60 32.21 20.56
N PRO A 566 7.64 31.30 20.31
CA PRO A 566 6.22 31.62 20.39
C PRO A 566 5.86 32.08 21.80
N GLN A 567 4.87 32.97 21.94
CA GLN A 567 4.44 33.46 23.25
C GLN A 567 3.85 32.32 24.10
N SER A 568 3.10 31.39 23.48
CA SER A 568 2.50 30.27 24.22
C SER A 568 3.54 29.36 24.87
N ALA A 569 4.72 29.25 24.26
CA ALA A 569 5.85 28.43 24.74
C ALA A 569 6.42 28.94 26.06
N VAL A 570 6.22 30.21 26.41
CA VAL A 570 6.83 30.82 27.60
C VAL A 570 5.81 31.46 28.54
N ARG A 571 4.51 31.36 28.25
CA ARG A 571 3.43 32.06 28.96
C ARG A 571 3.51 31.91 30.48
N THR A 572 3.69 30.70 30.99
CA THR A 572 3.82 30.44 32.44
C THR A 572 5.03 31.15 33.06
N PHE A 573 6.15 31.26 32.33
CA PHE A 573 7.32 32.00 32.80
C PHE A 573 7.12 33.52 32.75
N LEU A 574 6.29 34.02 31.84
CA LEU A 574 5.90 35.43 31.80
C LEU A 574 4.98 35.77 32.97
N GLU A 575 3.96 34.94 33.22
CA GLU A 575 3.03 35.09 34.34
C GLU A 575 3.76 35.02 35.69
N ALA A 576 4.78 34.17 35.79
CA ALA A 576 5.66 34.08 36.96
C ALA A 576 6.74 35.18 37.03
N GLY A 577 6.86 36.07 36.03
CA GLY A 577 7.88 37.12 35.98
C GLY A 577 9.33 36.64 35.84
N ILE A 578 9.53 35.37 35.47
CA ILE A 578 10.87 34.74 35.34
C ILE A 578 11.53 35.14 34.02
N LEU A 579 10.74 35.33 32.97
CA LEU A 579 11.19 35.71 31.63
C LEU A 579 10.44 36.97 31.16
N GLN A 580 11.09 37.71 30.27
CA GLN A 580 10.54 38.85 29.55
C GLN A 580 10.30 38.44 28.10
N PHE A 581 9.19 38.92 27.51
CA PHE A 581 8.84 38.72 26.12
C PHE A 581 8.73 40.08 25.41
N ASN A 582 9.48 40.26 24.34
CA ASN A 582 9.46 41.44 23.50
C ASN A 582 8.91 41.07 22.11
N PRO A 583 7.68 41.47 21.77
CA PRO A 583 7.08 41.12 20.48
C PRO A 583 7.93 41.61 19.30
N ILE A 584 8.05 40.78 18.27
CA ILE A 584 8.78 41.15 17.06
C ILE A 584 7.85 41.91 16.11
N SER A 585 8.20 43.15 15.78
CA SER A 585 7.50 43.99 14.80
C SER A 585 8.27 44.12 13.49
N GLY A 586 7.56 44.23 12.36
CA GLY A 586 8.12 44.55 11.04
C GLY A 586 9.28 43.67 10.52
N PRO A 587 9.02 42.53 9.85
CA PRO A 587 7.72 41.86 9.66
C PRO A 587 7.26 41.08 10.91
N VAL A 588 5.95 40.92 11.07
CA VAL A 588 5.36 40.10 12.15
C VAL A 588 5.61 38.62 11.85
N VAL A 589 6.18 37.90 12.81
CA VAL A 589 6.43 36.46 12.70
C VAL A 589 5.39 35.72 13.53
N ARG A 590 4.62 34.84 12.90
CA ARG A 590 3.58 34.02 13.53
C ARG A 590 3.57 32.59 13.00
N SER A 591 3.12 31.65 13.81
CA SER A 591 2.78 30.28 13.40
C SER A 591 1.29 30.03 13.58
N ARG A 592 0.77 29.04 12.85
CA ARG A 592 -0.59 28.53 12.93
C ARG A 592 -0.57 27.07 13.30
N LEU A 593 -1.36 26.69 14.29
CA LEU A 593 -1.53 25.28 14.61
C LEU A 593 -2.47 24.64 13.60
N SER A 594 -2.01 23.57 12.96
CA SER A 594 -2.75 22.86 11.92
C SER A 594 -2.66 21.36 12.13
N ILE A 595 -3.67 20.64 11.67
CA ILE A 595 -3.59 19.19 11.53
C ILE A 595 -3.15 18.88 10.11
N LEU A 596 -2.00 18.23 10.01
CA LEU A 596 -1.47 17.64 8.80
C LEU A 596 -1.97 16.19 8.71
N PHE A 597 -2.57 15.82 7.61
CA PHE A 597 -2.89 14.43 7.30
C PHE A 597 -2.56 14.23 5.83
N SER A 598 -2.30 12.98 5.46
CA SER A 598 -2.00 12.70 4.06
C SER A 598 -3.24 13.05 3.21
N PRO A 599 -3.12 13.88 2.16
CA PRO A 599 -4.22 14.12 1.23
C PRO A 599 -4.72 12.80 0.64
N GLU A 600 -3.82 11.81 0.53
CA GLU A 600 -4.00 10.46 0.00
C GLU A 600 -4.99 9.57 0.74
N ARG A 601 -5.67 10.07 1.76
CA ARG A 601 -6.66 9.28 2.49
C ARG A 601 -7.71 10.16 3.12
N ILE A 602 -8.89 9.56 3.26
CA ILE A 602 -9.94 10.13 4.09
C ILE A 602 -9.63 9.74 5.53
N LEU A 603 -9.67 10.72 6.45
CA LEU A 603 -9.62 10.45 7.87
C LEU A 603 -10.71 9.45 8.24
N THR A 604 -10.34 8.39 8.94
CA THR A 604 -11.28 7.40 9.48
C THR A 604 -12.23 8.06 10.48
N ASP A 605 -13.35 7.41 10.80
CA ASP A 605 -14.28 7.93 11.81
C ASP A 605 -13.60 8.07 13.19
N VAL A 606 -12.70 7.14 13.51
CA VAL A 606 -11.89 7.14 14.73
C VAL A 606 -10.94 8.34 14.78
N GLU A 607 -10.28 8.68 13.66
CA GLU A 607 -9.40 9.85 13.56
C GLU A 607 -10.20 11.16 13.57
N ARG A 608 -11.33 11.22 12.85
CA ARG A 608 -12.22 12.39 12.86
C ARG A 608 -12.78 12.64 14.25
N ALA A 609 -13.12 11.60 15.01
CA ALA A 609 -13.57 11.73 16.39
C ALA A 609 -12.51 12.41 17.27
N LEU A 610 -11.24 11.98 17.18
CA LEU A 610 -10.15 12.59 17.96
C LEU A 610 -9.89 14.04 17.53
N ILE A 611 -9.89 14.31 16.22
CA ILE A 611 -9.71 15.67 15.68
C ILE A 611 -10.83 16.61 16.17
N ASN A 612 -12.07 16.14 16.19
CA ASN A 612 -13.20 16.94 16.67
C ASN A 612 -13.15 17.16 18.18
N ALA A 613 -12.73 16.17 18.97
CA ALA A 613 -12.48 16.32 20.40
C ALA A 613 -11.39 17.39 20.65
N LEU A 614 -10.29 17.32 19.89
CA LEU A 614 -9.21 18.31 19.97
C LEU A 614 -9.70 19.72 19.65
N LYS A 615 -10.49 19.89 18.58
CA LYS A 615 -11.11 21.18 18.23
C LYS A 615 -12.00 21.73 19.35
N ARG A 616 -12.80 20.87 20.01
CA ARG A 616 -13.66 21.26 21.14
C ARG A 616 -12.82 21.76 22.32
N GLN A 617 -11.80 21.01 22.72
CA GLN A 617 -10.92 21.37 23.84
C GLN A 617 -10.19 22.69 23.59
N LEU A 618 -9.64 22.86 22.38
CA LEU A 618 -8.98 24.10 21.97
C LEU A 618 -9.94 25.31 21.96
N SER A 619 -11.20 25.10 21.55
CA SER A 619 -12.23 26.15 21.55
C SER A 619 -12.66 26.54 22.97
N ALA A 620 -12.82 25.55 23.87
CA ALA A 620 -13.22 25.76 25.26
C ALA A 620 -12.19 26.57 26.06
N MET A 621 -10.92 26.50 25.65
CA MET A 621 -9.81 27.25 26.26
C MET A 621 -9.63 28.68 25.70
N GLY A 622 -10.57 29.18 24.89
CA GLY A 622 -10.55 30.56 24.38
C GLY A 622 -9.56 30.81 23.22
N MET A 623 -8.79 29.81 22.80
CA MET A 623 -7.68 29.98 21.84
C MET A 623 -8.12 30.32 20.39
N GLY A 624 -9.42 30.26 20.07
CA GLY A 624 -9.97 30.64 18.76
C GLY A 624 -10.79 31.93 18.73
N LYS A 625 -11.05 32.58 19.88
CA LYS A 625 -11.83 33.84 19.95
C LYS A 625 -11.17 34.95 20.79
N GLU A 626 -10.27 34.64 21.73
CA GLU A 626 -9.72 35.65 22.65
C GLU A 626 -8.53 36.45 22.10
N ILE A 627 -7.93 36.08 20.96
CA ILE A 627 -6.77 36.80 20.41
C ILE A 627 -7.18 37.93 19.44
N SER A 628 -8.45 37.98 19.01
CA SER A 628 -8.97 39.15 18.28
C SER A 628 -9.27 40.36 19.20
N SER A 629 -9.29 40.19 20.52
CA SER A 629 -9.61 41.27 21.47
C SER A 629 -8.59 41.45 22.60
N ALA A 630 -7.61 40.56 22.75
CA ALA A 630 -6.46 40.83 23.59
C ALA A 630 -5.48 41.79 22.88
N ARG A 631 -5.69 43.11 23.03
CA ARG A 631 -4.59 44.07 22.93
C ARG A 631 -3.44 43.53 23.80
N PRO A 632 -2.19 43.47 23.32
CA PRO A 632 -1.06 43.13 24.17
C PRO A 632 -1.09 44.07 25.38
N LEU A 633 -0.90 43.52 26.59
CA LEU A 633 -0.94 44.21 27.90
C LEU A 633 0.02 45.40 28.04
N TYR A 634 0.67 45.84 26.97
CA TYR A 634 1.68 46.90 26.90
C TYR A 634 1.49 47.87 25.72
N TRP A 635 0.27 48.04 25.19
CA TRP A 635 0.00 49.09 24.20
C TRP A 635 -0.39 50.39 24.90
N PRO A 636 0.40 51.49 24.85
CA PRO A 636 -0.06 52.78 25.35
C PRO A 636 -1.16 53.32 24.42
N GLU A 637 -2.24 53.81 25.01
CA GLU A 637 -3.36 54.44 24.31
C GLU A 637 -2.90 55.69 23.55
N GLN A 638 -3.08 55.70 22.22
CA GLN A 638 -3.34 56.91 21.44
C GLN A 638 -4.37 56.59 20.36
#